data_AF-F0ZP79-F1
#
_entry.id   AF-F0ZP79-F1
#
_cell.length_a   1.000
_cell.length_b   1.000
_cell.length_c   1.000
_cell.angle_alpha   90.00
_cell.angle_beta   90.00
_cell.angle_gamma   90.00
#
_symmetry.space_group_name_H-M   'P 1'
#
loop_
_entity.id
_entity.type
_entity.pdbx_description
1 polymer ?
#
loop_
_entity_poly.entity_id
_entity_poly.type
_entity_poly.pdbx_seq_one_letter_code
_entity_poly.pdbx_strand_id
1 'polypeptide(L)'
;MDSNNKSYSNTIDSVNNKNDILFKKIWNNIVIRKKIKFYLNFFNLYYHTRIFTIKEYESFKFKSFLRSIILEFDNTDKHKLFEWMSELPPNIEQIRFKNMVYFRNPTFHSFKDEDFDPFGRPLTTIDIPPQISHISFDPLFNQPFLEPLPNTLKSVELCKFFRQPLHCANDTSKSFLPEDLQELRFYFKGLFNTPIEKHHLPKKLRKMVMGLSFNQPIGHGVLPDTLESLEFSYHFNQPLSPGVLPEGLTFLRFGNSYNQPLIGIPSTVRTLVLGTDFNQPIAPGQLPYGLRELIFSNTSQFNQHIDTSILPNTITKLNFGCGFYQPLTPNSIPPSVTELSLGGSPNTIFGDYWSINANLPTLLGTNMISKYIVTPNCLPKSINALQLNPSFFIKKGSIPNSVYELQGCNFKFVQFIPQSVHKLKLNNDFNRPFKMGELPSHLLTLDLGGDYDQPITTKTFLNNPSLTKLKLSTHFKSTIQPFSLPPLKKLYLGFSYNNPQPFNIPQTLTYLDLGNEMNQPLHNFHMDTAASLKYLKLGSKFNQTIIPCSLPLQLILLELGTDFSQPIDTNWLPPNLKALIIQGSNTTIDEFPLSPLLEYIIIPNNNNKFINSLYDLNNILKQKRKIKKYQLLEKDNDHNNSDIIVNDSNEEDIYEYDLFNVIKVSNYNNTKLFSKYYKIFKENKPTF
;
A
#
# COMPACT_ATOMS: atom_id res chain seq x y z
N MET A 1 -3.95 36.69 -61.98
CA MET A 1 -2.87 35.83 -61.46
C MET A 1 -3.10 35.73 -59.96
N ASP A 2 -4.16 35.02 -59.56
CA ASP A 2 -4.12 33.59 -59.19
C ASP A 2 -3.24 33.41 -57.93
N SER A 3 -3.71 32.89 -56.79
CA SER A 3 -4.69 31.83 -56.59
C SER A 3 -5.08 31.68 -55.12
N ASN A 4 -6.35 31.34 -54.88
CA ASN A 4 -6.88 30.42 -53.84
C ASN A 4 -6.47 30.58 -52.37
N ASN A 5 -7.43 31.01 -51.55
CA ASN A 5 -7.72 30.31 -50.29
C ASN A 5 -9.24 30.20 -50.07
N LYS A 6 -9.78 29.02 -50.39
CA LYS A 6 -11.16 28.63 -50.07
C LYS A 6 -11.28 28.39 -48.57
N SER A 7 -12.26 29.06 -47.98
CA SER A 7 -12.77 28.86 -46.63
C SER A 7 -13.31 27.43 -46.46
N TYR A 8 -12.64 26.63 -45.63
CA TYR A 8 -13.20 25.44 -44.98
C TYR A 8 -12.72 25.38 -43.54
N SER A 9 -13.34 26.15 -42.64
CA SER A 9 -13.45 25.81 -41.22
C SER A 9 -14.34 26.84 -40.54
N ASN A 10 -15.65 26.57 -40.39
CA ASN A 10 -16.47 27.30 -39.41
C ASN A 10 -17.66 26.46 -38.91
N THR A 11 -17.47 25.14 -38.81
CA THR A 11 -18.46 24.23 -38.20
C THR A 11 -17.99 23.65 -36.86
N ILE A 12 -16.69 23.62 -36.56
CA ILE A 12 -16.16 23.00 -35.32
C ILE A 12 -16.25 23.96 -34.12
N ASP A 13 -16.01 25.26 -34.30
CA ASP A 13 -16.05 26.24 -33.19
C ASP A 13 -17.46 26.54 -32.67
N SER A 14 -18.48 26.36 -33.51
CA SER A 14 -19.88 26.60 -33.10
C SER A 14 -20.44 25.50 -32.18
N VAL A 15 -19.91 24.27 -32.26
CA VAL A 15 -20.38 23.11 -31.48
C VAL A 15 -19.74 23.10 -30.09
N ASN A 16 -18.45 23.40 -29.98
CA ASN A 16 -17.76 23.53 -28.69
C ASN A 16 -18.36 24.68 -27.86
N ASN A 17 -18.66 25.82 -28.49
CA ASN A 17 -19.28 26.95 -27.81
C ASN A 17 -20.72 26.63 -27.34
N LYS A 18 -21.49 25.85 -28.13
CA LYS A 18 -22.82 25.36 -27.71
C LYS A 18 -22.76 24.40 -26.53
N ASN A 19 -21.77 23.49 -26.50
CA ASN A 19 -21.58 22.57 -25.39
C ASN A 19 -21.16 23.28 -24.11
N ASP A 20 -20.29 24.29 -24.20
CA ASP A 20 -19.88 25.11 -23.06
C ASP A 20 -21.03 25.99 -22.53
N ILE A 21 -21.82 26.57 -23.43
CA ILE A 21 -23.03 27.32 -23.06
C ILE A 21 -24.06 26.39 -22.41
N LEU A 22 -24.25 25.17 -22.94
CA LEU A 22 -25.15 24.17 -22.38
C LEU A 22 -24.65 23.72 -21.00
N PHE A 23 -23.37 23.42 -20.85
CA PHE A 23 -22.75 23.07 -19.57
C PHE A 23 -22.91 24.21 -18.56
N LYS A 24 -22.64 25.47 -18.95
CA LYS A 24 -22.87 26.65 -18.08
C LYS A 24 -24.34 26.78 -17.66
N LYS A 25 -25.29 26.60 -18.58
CA LYS A 25 -26.73 26.62 -18.27
C LYS A 25 -27.13 25.50 -17.31
N ILE A 26 -26.64 24.27 -17.54
CA ILE A 26 -26.87 23.10 -16.69
C ILE A 26 -26.24 23.28 -15.30
N TRP A 27 -25.01 23.78 -15.23
CA TRP A 27 -24.24 23.94 -14.00
C TRP A 27 -24.72 25.12 -13.14
N ASN A 28 -25.22 26.18 -13.77
CA ASN A 28 -25.83 27.31 -13.05
C ASN A 28 -27.23 26.98 -12.52
N ASN A 29 -27.91 25.98 -13.08
CA ASN A 29 -29.15 25.48 -12.50
C ASN A 29 -28.86 24.72 -11.18
N ILE A 30 -29.23 25.33 -10.06
CA ILE A 30 -28.95 24.79 -8.72
C ILE A 30 -29.55 23.39 -8.52
N VAL A 31 -30.73 23.10 -9.08
CA VAL A 31 -31.42 21.81 -8.94
C VAL A 31 -30.70 20.74 -9.76
N ILE A 32 -30.38 21.03 -11.02
CA ILE A 32 -29.68 20.09 -11.90
C ILE A 32 -28.26 19.84 -11.38
N ARG A 33 -27.52 20.89 -10.98
CA ARG A 33 -26.21 20.75 -10.34
C ARG A 33 -26.26 19.92 -9.05
N LYS A 34 -27.30 20.06 -8.23
CA LYS A 34 -27.52 19.22 -7.04
C LYS A 34 -27.76 17.76 -7.43
N LYS A 35 -28.58 17.49 -8.46
CA LYS A 35 -28.81 16.13 -8.98
C LYS A 35 -27.53 15.51 -9.58
N ILE A 36 -26.76 16.26 -10.37
CA ILE A 36 -25.47 15.81 -10.92
C ILE A 36 -24.52 15.45 -9.78
N LYS A 37 -24.36 16.34 -8.79
CA LYS A 37 -23.52 16.06 -7.61
C LYS A 37 -24.01 14.85 -6.80
N PHE A 38 -25.32 14.65 -6.69
CA PHE A 38 -25.91 13.48 -6.04
C PHE A 38 -25.50 12.20 -6.76
N TYR A 39 -25.71 12.11 -8.08
CA TYR A 39 -25.35 10.91 -8.85
C TYR A 39 -23.84 10.68 -8.94
N LEU A 40 -23.02 11.74 -8.99
CA LEU A 40 -21.56 11.63 -8.90
C LEU A 40 -21.10 11.09 -7.54
N ASN A 41 -21.80 11.43 -6.44
CA ASN A 41 -21.50 10.85 -5.14
C ASN A 41 -21.84 9.36 -5.10
N PHE A 42 -23.00 8.95 -5.65
CA PHE A 42 -23.38 7.54 -5.78
C PHE A 42 -22.40 6.75 -6.63
N PHE A 43 -21.99 7.29 -7.78
CA PHE A 43 -20.95 6.71 -8.62
C PHE A 43 -19.66 6.51 -7.81
N ASN A 44 -19.14 7.55 -7.18
CA ASN A 44 -17.92 7.45 -6.36
C ASN A 44 -18.06 6.48 -5.17
N LEU A 45 -19.27 6.27 -4.65
CA LEU A 45 -19.54 5.39 -3.52
C LEU A 45 -19.51 3.90 -3.90
N TYR A 46 -19.92 3.59 -5.13
CA TYR A 46 -20.11 2.23 -5.63
C TYR A 46 -19.15 1.84 -6.76
N TYR A 47 -18.28 2.77 -7.16
CA TYR A 47 -17.24 2.57 -8.16
C TYR A 47 -16.21 1.50 -7.75
N HIS A 48 -15.95 1.36 -6.43
CA HIS A 48 -15.04 0.35 -5.89
C HIS A 48 -15.69 -1.04 -5.83
N THR A 49 -14.86 -2.08 -5.76
CA THR A 49 -15.31 -3.48 -5.71
C THR A 49 -16.23 -3.76 -4.52
N ARG A 50 -17.46 -4.19 -4.78
CA ARG A 50 -18.45 -4.54 -3.76
C ARG A 50 -18.65 -6.05 -3.65
N ILE A 51 -18.77 -6.54 -2.43
CA ILE A 51 -19.04 -7.96 -2.15
C ILE A 51 -20.55 -8.11 -1.97
N PHE A 52 -21.13 -9.13 -2.57
CA PHE A 52 -22.55 -9.43 -2.45
C PHE A 52 -22.77 -10.94 -2.31
N THR A 53 -23.61 -11.32 -1.36
CA THR A 53 -24.38 -12.57 -1.47
C THR A 53 -25.54 -12.40 -2.47
N ILE A 54 -26.15 -13.49 -2.91
CA ILE A 54 -27.31 -13.44 -3.84
C ILE A 54 -28.42 -12.53 -3.29
N LYS A 55 -28.83 -12.73 -2.03
CA LYS A 55 -29.93 -11.97 -1.40
C LYS A 55 -29.61 -10.46 -1.28
N GLU A 56 -28.35 -10.14 -0.98
CA GLU A 56 -27.90 -8.75 -0.87
C GLU A 56 -27.90 -8.07 -2.23
N TYR A 57 -27.48 -8.77 -3.28
CA TYR A 57 -27.52 -8.20 -4.61
C TYR A 57 -28.93 -7.99 -5.12
N GLU A 58 -29.83 -8.98 -4.98
CA GLU A 58 -31.23 -8.88 -5.42
C GLU A 58 -31.91 -7.64 -4.82
N SER A 59 -31.70 -7.39 -3.52
CA SER A 59 -32.25 -6.24 -2.79
C SER A 59 -31.52 -4.91 -3.01
N PHE A 60 -30.36 -4.92 -3.69
CA PHE A 60 -29.55 -3.72 -3.89
C PHE A 60 -30.15 -2.80 -4.97
N LYS A 61 -30.54 -1.59 -4.58
CA LYS A 61 -31.25 -0.64 -5.45
C LYS A 61 -30.36 0.13 -6.44
N PHE A 62 -29.04 0.15 -6.24
CA PHE A 62 -28.11 1.03 -6.97
C PHE A 62 -27.16 0.28 -7.90
N LYS A 63 -27.62 -0.84 -8.49
CA LYS A 63 -26.80 -1.74 -9.34
C LYS A 63 -26.12 -1.02 -10.51
N SER A 64 -26.74 0.01 -11.07
CA SER A 64 -26.20 0.80 -12.19
C SER A 64 -24.93 1.60 -11.86
N PHE A 65 -24.56 1.74 -10.59
CA PHE A 65 -23.32 2.43 -10.18
C PHE A 65 -22.15 1.47 -9.90
N LEU A 66 -22.37 0.16 -10.01
CA LEU A 66 -21.36 -0.85 -9.79
C LEU A 66 -20.48 -1.00 -11.05
N ARG A 67 -19.16 -1.05 -10.84
CA ARG A 67 -18.17 -1.33 -11.90
C ARG A 67 -17.42 -2.64 -11.68
N SER A 68 -17.28 -3.06 -10.42
CA SER A 68 -16.54 -4.25 -10.01
C SER A 68 -17.26 -4.92 -8.86
N ILE A 69 -17.43 -6.24 -8.91
CA ILE A 69 -18.16 -7.00 -7.89
C ILE A 69 -17.41 -8.29 -7.51
N ILE A 70 -17.57 -8.69 -6.25
CA ILE A 70 -17.24 -10.03 -5.75
C ILE A 70 -18.57 -10.69 -5.42
N LEU A 71 -18.81 -11.85 -6.02
CA LEU A 71 -20.00 -12.63 -5.80
C LEU A 71 -19.69 -13.75 -4.82
N GLU A 72 -20.31 -13.66 -3.65
CA GLU A 72 -20.30 -14.69 -2.64
C GLU A 72 -21.50 -15.62 -2.83
N PHE A 73 -21.23 -16.91 -2.94
CA PHE A 73 -22.26 -17.94 -3.12
C PHE A 73 -21.92 -19.17 -2.28
N ASP A 74 -22.93 -19.97 -1.96
CA ASP A 74 -22.75 -21.30 -1.37
C ASP A 74 -23.23 -22.41 -2.32
N ASN A 75 -23.17 -23.67 -1.87
CA ASN A 75 -23.57 -24.80 -2.70
C ASN A 75 -25.06 -24.81 -3.07
N THR A 76 -25.93 -24.13 -2.31
CA THR A 76 -27.37 -24.04 -2.60
C THR A 76 -27.68 -23.00 -3.69
N ASP A 77 -26.76 -22.05 -3.87
CA ASP A 77 -26.88 -20.93 -4.80
C ASP A 77 -26.36 -21.23 -6.22
N LYS A 78 -25.70 -22.39 -6.44
CA LYS A 78 -25.03 -22.73 -7.72
C LYS A 78 -25.93 -22.61 -8.94
N HIS A 79 -27.16 -23.11 -8.86
CA HIS A 79 -28.10 -23.10 -10.00
C HIS A 79 -28.57 -21.69 -10.38
N LYS A 80 -28.56 -20.75 -9.43
CA LYS A 80 -28.95 -19.35 -9.66
C LYS A 80 -27.81 -18.48 -10.18
N LEU A 81 -26.57 -18.95 -10.12
CA LEU A 81 -25.42 -18.15 -10.51
C LEU A 81 -25.47 -17.71 -11.98
N PHE A 82 -25.89 -18.60 -12.88
CA PHE A 82 -26.00 -18.29 -14.32
C PHE A 82 -27.15 -17.35 -14.65
N GLU A 83 -28.30 -17.51 -13.98
CA GLU A 83 -29.41 -16.55 -14.06
C GLU A 83 -28.92 -15.17 -13.64
N TRP A 84 -28.16 -15.12 -12.55
CA TRP A 84 -27.63 -13.89 -12.01
C TRP A 84 -26.58 -13.21 -12.90
N MET A 85 -25.69 -13.99 -13.51
CA MET A 85 -24.73 -13.49 -14.50
C MET A 85 -25.46 -12.82 -15.68
N SER A 86 -26.59 -13.37 -16.11
CA SER A 86 -27.41 -12.81 -17.19
C SER A 86 -28.07 -11.47 -16.82
N GLU A 87 -28.29 -11.21 -15.53
CA GLU A 87 -28.91 -9.97 -15.02
C GLU A 87 -27.90 -8.88 -14.61
N LEU A 88 -26.61 -9.08 -14.86
CA LEU A 88 -25.60 -8.08 -14.49
C LEU A 88 -25.79 -6.78 -15.28
N PRO A 89 -25.81 -5.61 -14.62
CA PRO A 89 -25.87 -4.31 -15.28
C PRO A 89 -24.76 -4.14 -16.32
N PRO A 90 -25.02 -3.37 -17.38
CA PRO A 90 -24.05 -3.15 -18.45
C PRO A 90 -22.79 -2.40 -17.99
N ASN A 91 -22.81 -1.74 -16.84
CA ASN A 91 -21.69 -0.95 -16.31
C ASN A 91 -20.67 -1.79 -15.52
N ILE A 92 -20.98 -3.06 -15.24
CA ILE A 92 -20.06 -3.95 -14.53
C ILE A 92 -19.04 -4.50 -15.52
N GLU A 93 -17.77 -4.20 -15.28
CA GLU A 93 -16.66 -4.61 -16.14
C GLU A 93 -15.80 -5.70 -15.49
N GLN A 94 -15.93 -5.92 -14.19
CA GLN A 94 -15.11 -6.85 -13.42
C GLN A 94 -15.95 -7.71 -12.49
N ILE A 95 -15.66 -9.01 -12.49
CA ILE A 95 -16.33 -9.99 -11.62
C ILE A 95 -15.31 -10.94 -10.99
N ARG A 96 -15.50 -11.22 -9.69
CA ARG A 96 -14.77 -12.24 -8.96
C ARG A 96 -15.73 -13.17 -8.26
N PHE A 97 -15.47 -14.46 -8.34
CA PHE A 97 -16.26 -15.50 -7.66
C PHE A 97 -15.62 -15.89 -6.33
N LYS A 98 -16.43 -16.09 -5.29
CA LYS A 98 -15.99 -16.49 -3.95
C LYS A 98 -16.99 -17.43 -3.29
N ASN A 99 -16.67 -18.71 -3.18
CA ASN A 99 -17.50 -19.71 -2.54
C ASN A 99 -17.32 -19.67 -1.02
N MET A 100 -18.42 -19.50 -0.30
CA MET A 100 -18.48 -19.38 1.16
C MET A 100 -18.18 -20.69 1.90
N VAL A 101 -18.34 -21.86 1.25
CA VAL A 101 -18.10 -23.18 1.86
C VAL A 101 -16.62 -23.36 2.20
N TYR A 102 -15.72 -22.84 1.35
CA TYR A 102 -14.27 -22.88 1.55
C TYR A 102 -13.83 -22.21 2.87
N PHE A 103 -14.54 -21.16 3.30
CA PHE A 103 -14.17 -20.37 4.47
C PHE A 103 -14.72 -20.93 5.79
N ARG A 104 -15.74 -21.82 5.73
CA ARG A 104 -16.33 -22.43 6.92
C ARG A 104 -15.60 -23.68 7.40
N ASN A 105 -14.73 -24.28 6.58
CA ASN A 105 -13.97 -25.49 6.94
C ASN A 105 -12.56 -25.49 6.33
N PRO A 106 -11.53 -25.03 7.07
CA PRO A 106 -10.15 -24.96 6.59
C PRO A 106 -9.36 -26.29 6.74
N THR A 107 -9.96 -27.38 7.23
CA THR A 107 -9.29 -28.69 7.36
C THR A 107 -9.25 -29.43 6.02
N PHE A 108 -8.29 -29.04 5.19
CA PHE A 108 -8.02 -29.60 3.85
C PHE A 108 -7.39 -30.99 3.92
N HIS A 109 -8.13 -32.10 3.80
CA HIS A 109 -7.51 -33.41 3.45
C HIS A 109 -8.42 -34.43 2.70
N SER A 110 -9.64 -34.12 2.25
CA SER A 110 -10.49 -35.16 1.64
C SER A 110 -11.43 -34.73 0.50
N PHE A 111 -11.15 -33.64 -0.21
CA PHE A 111 -11.95 -33.30 -1.39
C PHE A 111 -11.49 -34.11 -2.61
N LYS A 112 -12.43 -34.82 -3.24
CA LYS A 112 -12.24 -35.48 -4.54
C LYS A 112 -12.30 -34.42 -5.65
N ASP A 113 -11.77 -34.72 -6.83
CA ASP A 113 -11.82 -33.79 -7.98
C ASP A 113 -13.25 -33.30 -8.32
N GLU A 114 -14.26 -34.12 -8.02
CA GLU A 114 -15.69 -33.82 -8.18
C GLU A 114 -16.20 -32.71 -7.23
N ASP A 115 -15.54 -32.49 -6.08
CA ASP A 115 -15.92 -31.45 -5.11
C ASP A 115 -15.50 -30.03 -5.54
N PHE A 116 -14.69 -29.93 -6.61
CA PHE A 116 -14.13 -28.70 -7.16
C PHE A 116 -14.92 -28.11 -8.34
N ASP A 117 -16.21 -28.49 -8.48
CA ASP A 117 -17.14 -27.85 -9.40
C ASP A 117 -18.05 -26.84 -8.66
N PRO A 118 -17.61 -25.58 -8.48
CA PRO A 118 -18.45 -24.54 -7.88
C PRO A 118 -19.61 -24.12 -8.78
N PHE A 119 -19.59 -24.45 -10.08
CA PHE A 119 -20.60 -23.99 -11.06
C PHE A 119 -21.67 -25.06 -11.34
N GLY A 120 -21.41 -26.32 -11.00
CA GLY A 120 -22.33 -27.45 -11.20
C GLY A 120 -22.49 -27.90 -12.66
N ARG A 121 -21.84 -27.20 -13.59
CA ARG A 121 -21.62 -27.58 -15.00
C ARG A 121 -20.42 -26.81 -15.57
N PRO A 122 -19.81 -27.29 -16.67
CA PRO A 122 -18.76 -26.54 -17.36
C PRO A 122 -19.22 -25.15 -17.80
N LEU A 123 -18.36 -24.16 -17.60
CA LEU A 123 -18.53 -22.79 -18.08
C LEU A 123 -18.39 -22.74 -19.60
N THR A 124 -19.32 -22.07 -20.26
CA THR A 124 -19.33 -21.79 -21.70
C THR A 124 -19.13 -20.30 -21.97
N THR A 125 -18.84 -19.93 -23.22
CA THR A 125 -18.71 -18.53 -23.65
C THR A 125 -19.93 -17.67 -23.29
N ILE A 126 -21.12 -18.23 -23.45
CA ILE A 126 -22.41 -17.55 -23.26
C ILE A 126 -22.66 -17.21 -21.80
N ASP A 127 -22.04 -17.95 -20.87
CA ASP A 127 -22.24 -17.75 -19.44
C ASP A 127 -21.64 -16.44 -18.94
N ILE A 128 -20.61 -15.90 -19.61
CA ILE A 128 -19.93 -14.66 -19.21
C ILE A 128 -20.49 -13.48 -20.02
N PRO A 129 -21.08 -12.47 -19.36
CA PRO A 129 -21.64 -11.32 -20.06
C PRO A 129 -20.59 -10.54 -20.86
N PRO A 130 -20.95 -10.02 -22.05
CA PRO A 130 -20.00 -9.38 -22.97
C PRO A 130 -19.38 -8.08 -22.42
N GLN A 131 -20.01 -7.42 -21.44
CA GLN A 131 -19.46 -6.24 -20.79
C GLN A 131 -18.27 -6.56 -19.86
N ILE A 132 -18.11 -7.82 -19.45
CA ILE A 132 -17.04 -8.23 -18.55
C ILE A 132 -15.71 -8.23 -19.30
N SER A 133 -14.75 -7.48 -18.74
CA SER A 133 -13.38 -7.38 -19.23
C SER A 133 -12.35 -7.98 -18.26
N HIS A 134 -12.71 -8.18 -16.98
CA HIS A 134 -11.84 -8.82 -16.00
C HIS A 134 -12.60 -9.89 -15.22
N ILE A 135 -12.03 -11.10 -15.15
CA ILE A 135 -12.63 -12.22 -14.43
C ILE A 135 -11.63 -12.88 -13.48
N SER A 136 -12.10 -13.27 -12.31
CA SER A 136 -11.34 -13.98 -11.28
C SER A 136 -12.17 -15.15 -10.77
N PHE A 137 -11.67 -16.37 -10.96
CA PHE A 137 -12.43 -17.59 -10.66
C PHE A 137 -12.40 -17.93 -9.17
N ASP A 138 -13.41 -18.71 -8.77
CA ASP A 138 -13.53 -19.24 -7.41
C ASP A 138 -12.28 -20.06 -7.03
N PRO A 139 -11.75 -19.96 -5.80
CA PRO A 139 -10.58 -20.73 -5.37
C PRO A 139 -10.64 -22.22 -5.70
N LEU A 140 -11.81 -22.85 -5.58
CA LEU A 140 -12.02 -24.28 -5.80
C LEU A 140 -12.20 -24.65 -7.29
N PHE A 141 -12.33 -23.70 -8.21
CA PHE A 141 -12.56 -24.04 -9.61
C PHE A 141 -11.40 -24.84 -10.23
N ASN A 142 -11.66 -26.09 -10.63
CA ASN A 142 -10.64 -26.92 -11.28
C ASN A 142 -11.18 -27.71 -12.48
N GLN A 143 -12.29 -27.27 -13.07
CA GLN A 143 -12.88 -27.93 -14.24
C GLN A 143 -12.19 -27.48 -15.53
N PRO A 144 -12.02 -28.38 -16.53
CA PRO A 144 -11.46 -27.99 -17.82
C PRO A 144 -12.48 -27.16 -18.62
N PHE A 145 -11.98 -26.24 -19.44
CA PHE A 145 -12.83 -25.41 -20.30
C PHE A 145 -13.15 -26.17 -21.60
N LEU A 146 -14.44 -26.27 -21.95
CA LEU A 146 -14.87 -26.90 -23.21
C LEU A 146 -14.69 -25.96 -24.41
N GLU A 147 -14.90 -24.66 -24.18
CA GLU A 147 -14.82 -23.59 -25.17
C GLU A 147 -13.89 -22.47 -24.68
N PRO A 148 -13.35 -21.63 -25.58
CA PRO A 148 -12.61 -20.44 -25.18
C PRO A 148 -13.47 -19.47 -24.38
N LEU A 149 -12.85 -18.68 -23.53
CA LEU A 149 -13.52 -17.58 -22.84
C LEU A 149 -13.78 -16.42 -23.83
N PRO A 150 -14.75 -15.52 -23.55
CA PRO A 150 -15.07 -14.42 -24.46
C PRO A 150 -13.90 -13.46 -24.70
N ASN A 151 -13.74 -13.02 -25.96
CA ASN A 151 -12.70 -12.05 -26.38
C ASN A 151 -12.86 -10.64 -25.79
N THR A 152 -13.97 -10.39 -25.08
CA THR A 152 -14.21 -9.16 -24.31
C THR A 152 -13.28 -9.06 -23.10
N LEU A 153 -12.82 -10.21 -22.59
CA LEU A 153 -11.89 -10.30 -21.47
C LEU A 153 -10.50 -9.79 -21.84
N LYS A 154 -10.02 -8.83 -21.05
CA LYS A 154 -8.65 -8.29 -21.10
C LYS A 154 -7.79 -8.82 -19.96
N SER A 155 -8.40 -9.31 -18.88
CA SER A 155 -7.69 -9.91 -17.74
C SER A 155 -8.39 -11.17 -17.24
N VAL A 156 -7.62 -12.22 -16.97
CA VAL A 156 -8.08 -13.48 -16.38
C VAL A 156 -7.19 -13.84 -15.18
N GLU A 157 -7.81 -14.09 -14.04
CA GLU A 157 -7.16 -14.64 -12.84
C GLU A 157 -7.64 -16.08 -12.58
N LEU A 158 -6.73 -17.03 -12.80
CA LEU A 158 -6.92 -18.45 -12.48
C LEU A 158 -6.69 -18.69 -11.00
N CYS A 159 -7.47 -19.59 -10.42
CA CYS A 159 -7.65 -19.68 -8.99
C CYS A 159 -6.65 -20.62 -8.29
N LYS A 160 -6.85 -20.86 -6.98
CA LYS A 160 -5.91 -21.59 -6.12
C LYS A 160 -5.74 -23.05 -6.54
N PHE A 161 -6.82 -23.79 -6.77
CA PHE A 161 -6.76 -25.23 -7.05
C PHE A 161 -6.73 -25.57 -8.54
N PHE A 162 -6.73 -24.57 -9.42
CA PHE A 162 -6.66 -24.78 -10.87
C PHE A 162 -5.38 -25.53 -11.27
N ARG A 163 -5.55 -26.69 -11.90
CA ARG A 163 -4.48 -27.62 -12.34
C ARG A 163 -4.67 -28.07 -13.80
N GLN A 164 -5.72 -27.62 -14.46
CA GLN A 164 -6.04 -27.99 -15.84
C GLN A 164 -5.05 -27.37 -16.84
N PRO A 165 -4.81 -28.00 -18.00
CA PRO A 165 -3.99 -27.41 -19.04
C PRO A 165 -4.63 -26.14 -19.63
N LEU A 166 -3.81 -25.34 -20.32
CA LEU A 166 -4.22 -24.06 -20.92
C LEU A 166 -4.83 -24.21 -22.33
N HIS A 167 -5.48 -25.34 -22.60
CA HIS A 167 -6.20 -25.61 -23.84
C HIS A 167 -7.63 -26.09 -23.56
N CYS A 168 -8.49 -26.08 -24.56
CA CYS A 168 -9.84 -26.60 -24.47
C CYS A 168 -9.79 -28.13 -24.29
N ALA A 169 -10.72 -28.69 -23.50
CA ALA A 169 -10.76 -30.12 -23.20
C ALA A 169 -10.89 -31.00 -24.46
N ASN A 170 -11.63 -30.51 -25.45
CA ASN A 170 -11.95 -31.24 -26.68
C ASN A 170 -10.99 -30.91 -27.84
N ASP A 171 -10.07 -29.95 -27.67
CA ASP A 171 -9.15 -29.52 -28.72
C ASP A 171 -7.86 -28.96 -28.09
N THR A 172 -6.81 -29.77 -28.08
CA THR A 172 -5.50 -29.41 -27.53
C THR A 172 -4.78 -28.33 -28.34
N SER A 173 -5.18 -28.11 -29.59
CA SER A 173 -4.61 -27.05 -30.45
C SER A 173 -5.17 -25.67 -30.13
N LYS A 174 -6.26 -25.61 -29.35
CA LYS A 174 -7.02 -24.40 -29.09
C LYS A 174 -6.90 -23.98 -27.62
N SER A 175 -6.30 -22.82 -27.39
CA SER A 175 -6.30 -22.19 -26.07
C SER A 175 -7.72 -21.84 -25.60
N PHE A 176 -8.02 -22.07 -24.32
CA PHE A 176 -9.26 -21.55 -23.74
C PHE A 176 -9.16 -20.05 -23.40
N LEU A 177 -7.96 -19.49 -23.34
CA LEU A 177 -7.76 -18.07 -23.07
C LEU A 177 -8.21 -17.22 -24.28
N PRO A 178 -8.83 -16.05 -24.04
CA PRO A 178 -9.27 -15.17 -25.12
C PRO A 178 -8.09 -14.63 -25.94
N GLU A 179 -8.27 -14.48 -27.26
CA GLU A 179 -7.20 -14.03 -28.17
C GLU A 179 -6.67 -12.62 -27.85
N ASP A 180 -7.56 -11.80 -27.30
CA ASP A 180 -7.37 -10.39 -26.99
C ASP A 180 -6.89 -10.12 -25.55
N LEU A 181 -6.60 -11.18 -24.79
CA LEU A 181 -6.20 -11.10 -23.39
C LEU A 181 -4.87 -10.35 -23.25
N GLN A 182 -4.82 -9.41 -22.31
CA GLN A 182 -3.64 -8.59 -22.03
C GLN A 182 -2.94 -9.00 -20.73
N GLU A 183 -3.70 -9.57 -19.78
CA GLU A 183 -3.21 -9.92 -18.46
C GLU A 183 -3.68 -11.32 -18.04
N LEU A 184 -2.74 -12.19 -17.72
CA LEU A 184 -2.99 -13.53 -17.17
C LEU A 184 -2.33 -13.63 -15.80
N ARG A 185 -3.12 -13.99 -14.80
CA ARG A 185 -2.62 -14.23 -13.44
C ARG A 185 -3.04 -15.60 -12.98
N PHE A 186 -2.12 -16.27 -12.30
CA PHE A 186 -2.41 -17.39 -11.44
C PHE A 186 -2.42 -16.89 -10.00
N TYR A 187 -3.31 -17.44 -9.20
CA TYR A 187 -3.37 -17.14 -7.77
C TYR A 187 -2.01 -17.35 -7.10
N PHE A 188 -1.64 -16.48 -6.17
CA PHE A 188 -0.29 -16.47 -5.60
C PHE A 188 0.09 -17.74 -4.81
N LYS A 189 -0.91 -18.46 -4.26
CA LYS A 189 -0.79 -19.81 -3.67
C LYS A 189 -1.32 -20.90 -4.62
N GLY A 190 -1.40 -20.60 -5.91
CA GLY A 190 -1.99 -21.45 -6.95
C GLY A 190 -1.17 -22.71 -7.21
N LEU A 191 -1.89 -23.80 -7.48
CA LEU A 191 -1.32 -25.15 -7.64
C LEU A 191 -1.05 -25.53 -9.10
N PHE A 192 -1.31 -24.64 -10.05
CA PHE A 192 -1.05 -24.87 -11.47
C PHE A 192 0.44 -25.20 -11.70
N ASN A 193 0.71 -26.36 -12.28
CA ASN A 193 2.05 -26.83 -12.60
C ASN A 193 2.08 -27.67 -13.89
N THR A 194 1.20 -27.34 -14.83
CA THR A 194 1.06 -28.05 -16.11
C THR A 194 1.93 -27.37 -17.18
N PRO A 195 2.60 -28.12 -18.08
CA PRO A 195 3.41 -27.53 -19.14
C PRO A 195 2.64 -26.53 -20.02
N ILE A 196 3.31 -25.48 -20.45
CA ILE A 196 2.75 -24.46 -21.34
C ILE A 196 3.39 -24.62 -22.72
N GLU A 197 2.56 -24.75 -23.75
CA GLU A 197 2.97 -24.96 -25.13
C GLU A 197 2.75 -23.70 -25.98
N LYS A 198 3.33 -23.66 -27.19
CA LYS A 198 3.39 -22.48 -28.09
C LYS A 198 2.05 -21.83 -28.42
N HIS A 199 0.94 -22.57 -28.30
CA HIS A 199 -0.40 -22.10 -28.66
C HIS A 199 -1.32 -21.88 -27.46
N HIS A 200 -0.84 -22.13 -26.24
CA HIS A 200 -1.61 -21.95 -25.00
C HIS A 200 -1.74 -20.49 -24.57
N LEU A 201 -0.84 -19.60 -25.02
CA LEU A 201 -0.84 -18.20 -24.61
C LEU A 201 -1.30 -17.28 -25.76
N PRO A 202 -2.16 -16.30 -25.47
CA PRO A 202 -2.66 -15.37 -26.48
C PRO A 202 -1.58 -14.38 -26.92
N LYS A 203 -1.57 -14.04 -28.22
CA LYS A 203 -0.54 -13.22 -28.86
C LYS A 203 -0.52 -11.75 -28.42
N LYS A 204 -1.54 -11.27 -27.71
CA LYS A 204 -1.65 -9.89 -27.20
C LYS A 204 -1.32 -9.76 -25.71
N LEU A 205 -0.90 -10.85 -25.08
CA LEU A 205 -0.59 -10.88 -23.64
C LEU A 205 0.60 -9.96 -23.34
N ARG A 206 0.41 -9.02 -22.41
CA ARG A 206 1.44 -8.08 -21.96
C ARG A 206 1.95 -8.38 -20.56
N LYS A 207 1.12 -8.97 -19.70
CA LYS A 207 1.47 -9.31 -18.33
C LYS A 207 1.11 -10.74 -17.97
N MET A 208 2.06 -11.45 -17.38
CA MET A 208 1.88 -12.81 -16.89
C MET A 208 2.45 -12.96 -15.47
N VAL A 209 1.64 -13.46 -14.54
CA VAL A 209 2.04 -13.75 -13.16
C VAL A 209 1.76 -15.22 -12.85
N MET A 210 2.81 -15.99 -12.61
CA MET A 210 2.74 -17.42 -12.31
C MET A 210 2.43 -17.69 -10.84
N GLY A 211 1.75 -18.81 -10.58
CA GLY A 211 1.34 -19.25 -9.24
C GLY A 211 2.45 -19.99 -8.49
N LEU A 212 2.24 -20.23 -7.20
CA LEU A 212 3.22 -20.81 -6.27
C LEU A 212 3.93 -22.05 -6.80
N SER A 213 3.16 -23.01 -7.32
CA SER A 213 3.61 -24.37 -7.64
C SER A 213 4.21 -24.55 -9.02
N PHE A 214 4.17 -23.54 -9.90
CA PHE A 214 4.66 -23.71 -11.27
C PHE A 214 6.18 -23.89 -11.31
N ASN A 215 6.63 -25.01 -11.88
CA ASN A 215 8.03 -25.38 -12.03
C ASN A 215 8.26 -26.23 -13.31
N GLN A 216 7.55 -25.93 -14.39
CA GLN A 216 7.73 -26.58 -15.69
C GLN A 216 8.70 -25.80 -16.58
N PRO A 217 9.46 -26.48 -17.45
CA PRO A 217 10.35 -25.80 -18.40
C PRO A 217 9.53 -24.97 -19.39
N ILE A 218 10.11 -23.85 -19.84
CA ILE A 218 9.51 -22.97 -20.85
C ILE A 218 10.39 -23.03 -22.10
N GLY A 219 9.80 -23.48 -23.21
CA GLY A 219 10.49 -23.59 -24.50
C GLY A 219 10.53 -22.27 -25.28
N HIS A 220 11.39 -22.24 -26.30
CA HIS A 220 11.49 -21.11 -27.23
C HIS A 220 10.15 -20.85 -27.94
N GLY A 221 9.72 -19.58 -27.96
CA GLY A 221 8.47 -19.15 -28.60
C GLY A 221 7.19 -19.54 -27.86
N VAL A 222 7.27 -20.09 -26.64
CA VAL A 222 6.09 -20.33 -25.78
C VAL A 222 5.53 -19.02 -25.23
N LEU A 223 6.41 -18.12 -24.81
CA LEU A 223 6.02 -16.79 -24.36
C LEU A 223 5.76 -15.88 -25.56
N PRO A 224 4.65 -15.10 -25.57
CA PRO A 224 4.35 -14.21 -26.69
C PRO A 224 5.29 -13.01 -26.73
N ASP A 225 5.65 -12.57 -27.94
CA ASP A 225 6.58 -11.45 -28.17
C ASP A 225 6.09 -10.10 -27.59
N THR A 226 4.79 -9.98 -27.34
CA THR A 226 4.17 -8.79 -26.74
C THR A 226 4.32 -8.71 -25.21
N LEU A 227 4.88 -9.72 -24.56
CA LEU A 227 4.96 -9.79 -23.11
C LEU A 227 5.97 -8.78 -22.57
N GLU A 228 5.49 -7.88 -21.71
CA GLU A 228 6.28 -6.80 -21.11
C GLU A 228 6.66 -7.09 -19.65
N SER A 229 5.86 -7.91 -18.95
CA SER A 229 6.03 -8.21 -17.53
C SER A 229 5.79 -9.69 -17.25
N LEU A 230 6.81 -10.35 -16.69
CA LEU A 230 6.77 -11.74 -16.28
C LEU A 230 7.19 -11.89 -14.82
N GLU A 231 6.33 -12.53 -14.03
CA GLU A 231 6.59 -12.77 -12.61
C GLU A 231 6.46 -14.26 -12.31
N PHE A 232 7.57 -14.88 -11.89
CA PHE A 232 7.56 -16.20 -11.28
C PHE A 232 7.31 -16.10 -9.77
N SER A 233 6.62 -17.12 -9.25
CA SER A 233 6.37 -17.32 -7.82
C SER A 233 7.29 -18.42 -7.26
N TYR A 234 7.04 -18.86 -6.03
CA TYR A 234 8.01 -19.54 -5.17
C TYR A 234 8.81 -20.69 -5.80
N HIS A 235 8.18 -21.69 -6.42
CA HIS A 235 8.86 -22.95 -6.77
C HIS A 235 9.58 -23.00 -8.13
N PHE A 236 9.46 -21.98 -8.98
CA PHE A 236 10.07 -22.02 -10.31
C PHE A 236 11.61 -22.03 -10.23
N ASN A 237 12.24 -23.10 -10.71
CA ASN A 237 13.69 -23.30 -10.71
C ASN A 237 14.20 -24.01 -11.98
N GLN A 238 13.55 -23.75 -13.12
CA GLN A 238 13.95 -24.30 -14.42
C GLN A 238 14.92 -23.35 -15.13
N PRO A 239 15.92 -23.87 -15.87
CA PRO A 239 16.81 -23.04 -16.64
C PRO A 239 16.06 -22.36 -17.80
N LEU A 240 16.45 -21.12 -18.11
CA LEU A 240 15.95 -20.38 -19.27
C LEU A 240 17.07 -20.27 -20.30
N SER A 241 16.88 -20.91 -21.46
CA SER A 241 17.83 -20.82 -22.58
C SER A 241 17.73 -19.45 -23.29
N PRO A 242 18.78 -19.00 -23.99
CA PRO A 242 18.71 -17.80 -24.84
C PRO A 242 17.50 -17.83 -25.78
N GLY A 243 16.80 -16.71 -25.91
CA GLY A 243 15.62 -16.56 -26.77
C GLY A 243 14.30 -17.13 -26.20
N VAL A 244 14.30 -17.70 -24.99
CA VAL A 244 13.05 -18.11 -24.31
C VAL A 244 12.27 -16.89 -23.81
N LEU A 245 12.97 -15.90 -23.26
CA LEU A 245 12.38 -14.64 -22.82
C LEU A 245 12.19 -13.70 -24.02
N PRO A 246 11.02 -13.05 -24.19
CA PRO A 246 10.75 -12.20 -25.33
C PRO A 246 11.51 -10.87 -25.26
N GLU A 247 11.95 -10.35 -26.41
CA GLU A 247 12.72 -9.10 -26.53
C GLU A 247 11.94 -7.84 -26.14
N GLY A 248 10.62 -7.93 -25.93
CA GLY A 248 9.79 -6.82 -25.40
C GLY A 248 9.77 -6.73 -23.87
N LEU A 249 10.38 -7.67 -23.15
CA LEU A 249 10.24 -7.80 -21.70
C LEU A 249 10.95 -6.66 -20.96
N THR A 250 10.23 -5.96 -20.09
CA THR A 250 10.77 -4.81 -19.31
C THR A 250 10.88 -5.11 -17.82
N PHE A 251 10.05 -6.02 -17.30
CA PHE A 251 10.02 -6.43 -15.90
C PHE A 251 10.12 -7.94 -15.79
N LEU A 252 11.11 -8.42 -15.03
CA LEU A 252 11.31 -9.84 -14.76
C LEU A 252 11.51 -10.07 -13.27
N ARG A 253 10.68 -10.94 -12.68
CA ARG A 253 10.83 -11.41 -11.31
C ARG A 253 10.96 -12.92 -11.26
N PHE A 254 12.03 -13.39 -10.62
CA PHE A 254 12.18 -14.79 -10.26
C PHE A 254 11.63 -15.07 -8.85
N GLY A 255 11.16 -16.31 -8.69
CA GLY A 255 10.65 -16.84 -7.43
C GLY A 255 11.73 -17.18 -6.43
N ASN A 256 11.32 -17.52 -5.20
CA ASN A 256 12.23 -17.80 -4.10
C ASN A 256 13.18 -18.96 -4.39
N SER A 257 12.76 -20.02 -5.08
CA SER A 257 13.57 -21.20 -5.35
C SER A 257 14.43 -21.12 -6.62
N TYR A 258 14.36 -20.05 -7.39
CA TYR A 258 15.15 -19.93 -8.63
C TYR A 258 16.64 -19.79 -8.31
N ASN A 259 17.44 -20.76 -8.73
CA ASN A 259 18.88 -20.78 -8.53
C ASN A 259 19.62 -21.30 -9.78
N GLN A 260 19.20 -20.81 -10.96
CA GLN A 260 19.82 -21.12 -12.26
C GLN A 260 20.62 -19.94 -12.79
N PRO A 261 21.66 -20.16 -13.63
CA PRO A 261 22.43 -19.08 -14.24
C PRO A 261 21.55 -18.08 -15.01
N LEU A 262 21.92 -16.79 -14.98
CA LEU A 262 21.22 -15.72 -15.70
C LEU A 262 21.68 -15.65 -17.15
N ILE A 263 21.22 -16.60 -17.96
CA ILE A 263 21.52 -16.68 -19.39
C ILE A 263 20.33 -16.14 -20.18
N GLY A 264 20.60 -15.26 -21.16
CA GLY A 264 19.57 -14.82 -22.11
C GLY A 264 18.52 -13.85 -21.56
N ILE A 265 18.86 -13.04 -20.56
CA ILE A 265 17.98 -11.95 -20.10
C ILE A 265 17.92 -10.86 -21.18
N PRO A 266 16.74 -10.47 -21.69
CA PRO A 266 16.63 -9.48 -22.76
C PRO A 266 17.20 -8.11 -22.40
N SER A 267 17.79 -7.42 -23.38
CA SER A 267 18.42 -6.11 -23.19
C SER A 267 17.45 -5.00 -22.76
N THR A 268 16.15 -5.22 -22.99
CA THR A 268 15.04 -4.31 -22.65
C THR A 268 14.64 -4.33 -21.19
N VAL A 269 15.05 -5.36 -20.43
CA VAL A 269 14.69 -5.50 -19.01
C VAL A 269 15.25 -4.33 -18.19
N ARG A 270 14.36 -3.63 -17.49
CA ARG A 270 14.67 -2.47 -16.64
C ARG A 270 14.65 -2.80 -15.15
N THR A 271 13.83 -3.76 -14.75
CA THR A 271 13.76 -4.24 -13.37
C THR A 271 13.94 -5.75 -13.35
N LEU A 272 14.95 -6.20 -12.62
CA LEU A 272 15.24 -7.61 -12.36
C LEU A 272 15.17 -7.88 -10.86
N VAL A 273 14.29 -8.81 -10.48
CA VAL A 273 14.12 -9.26 -9.10
C VAL A 273 14.53 -10.72 -8.98
N LEU A 274 15.44 -11.01 -8.05
CA LEU A 274 15.97 -12.35 -7.76
C LEU A 274 15.48 -12.82 -6.38
N GLY A 275 15.12 -14.09 -6.29
CA GLY A 275 14.53 -14.70 -5.10
C GLY A 275 15.51 -15.03 -3.98
N THR A 276 15.01 -15.74 -2.97
CA THR A 276 15.73 -16.17 -1.76
C THR A 276 16.93 -17.08 -2.06
N ASP A 277 16.78 -18.10 -2.90
CA ASP A 277 17.76 -19.17 -3.06
C ASP A 277 18.78 -18.89 -4.18
N PHE A 278 18.63 -17.78 -4.91
CA PHE A 278 19.54 -17.43 -6.00
C PHE A 278 20.94 -17.13 -5.45
N ASN A 279 21.92 -17.94 -5.84
CA ASN A 279 23.31 -17.77 -5.44
C ASN A 279 24.30 -18.17 -6.56
N GLN A 280 23.89 -18.04 -7.82
CA GLN A 280 24.76 -18.29 -8.98
C GLN A 280 25.67 -17.09 -9.26
N PRO A 281 26.92 -17.32 -9.70
CA PRO A 281 27.80 -16.22 -10.11
C PRO A 281 27.22 -15.47 -11.30
N ILE A 282 27.37 -14.15 -11.30
CA ILE A 282 26.95 -13.28 -12.40
C ILE A 282 28.22 -12.85 -13.15
N ALA A 283 28.34 -13.28 -14.40
CA ALA A 283 29.47 -12.92 -15.25
C ALA A 283 29.24 -11.55 -15.92
N PRO A 284 30.32 -10.85 -16.32
CA PRO A 284 30.21 -9.60 -17.07
C PRO A 284 29.36 -9.77 -18.33
N GLY A 285 28.42 -8.84 -18.56
CA GLY A 285 27.51 -8.86 -19.70
C GLY A 285 26.27 -9.76 -19.56
N GLN A 286 26.10 -10.50 -18.46
CA GLN A 286 24.86 -11.26 -18.19
C GLN A 286 23.69 -10.35 -17.74
N LEU A 287 24.01 -9.21 -17.13
CA LEU A 287 23.01 -8.20 -16.80
C LEU A 287 22.75 -7.28 -17.99
N PRO A 288 21.48 -6.96 -18.31
CA PRO A 288 21.12 -6.03 -19.38
C PRO A 288 21.78 -4.66 -19.20
N TYR A 289 22.41 -4.11 -20.25
CA TYR A 289 23.01 -2.77 -20.21
C TYR A 289 22.00 -1.67 -19.85
N GLY A 290 20.71 -1.88 -20.11
CA GLY A 290 19.63 -0.95 -19.79
C GLY A 290 19.05 -1.07 -18.37
N LEU A 291 19.57 -1.97 -17.53
CA LEU A 291 18.99 -2.30 -16.23
C LEU A 291 19.00 -1.09 -15.28
N ARG A 292 17.86 -0.80 -14.63
CA ARG A 292 17.67 0.31 -13.69
C ARG A 292 17.59 -0.17 -12.25
N GLU A 293 16.93 -1.30 -12.03
CA GLU A 293 16.70 -1.85 -10.70
C GLU A 293 17.17 -3.31 -10.66
N LEU A 294 18.13 -3.58 -9.76
CA LEU A 294 18.56 -4.94 -9.43
C LEU A 294 18.25 -5.21 -7.97
N ILE A 295 17.30 -6.12 -7.73
CA ILE A 295 16.77 -6.38 -6.39
C ILE A 295 16.92 -7.87 -6.09
N PHE A 296 17.80 -8.18 -5.16
CA PHE A 296 17.80 -9.46 -4.47
C PHE A 296 16.78 -9.40 -3.33
N SER A 297 16.04 -10.49 -3.10
CA SER A 297 15.08 -10.59 -1.99
C SER A 297 15.74 -10.24 -0.65
N ASN A 298 14.98 -9.68 0.30
CA ASN A 298 15.53 -9.36 1.62
C ASN A 298 16.06 -10.60 2.35
N THR A 299 15.54 -11.79 2.04
CA THR A 299 16.01 -13.09 2.56
C THR A 299 16.98 -13.79 1.61
N SER A 300 17.49 -13.10 0.59
CA SER A 300 18.43 -13.64 -0.40
C SER A 300 19.63 -14.31 0.27
N GLN A 301 20.03 -15.47 -0.25
CA GLN A 301 21.25 -16.19 0.08
C GLN A 301 22.42 -15.82 -0.86
N PHE A 302 22.21 -14.87 -1.78
CA PHE A 302 23.21 -14.46 -2.76
C PHE A 302 24.49 -13.96 -2.08
N ASN A 303 25.60 -14.65 -2.32
CA ASN A 303 26.89 -14.37 -1.71
C ASN A 303 28.06 -14.53 -2.71
N GLN A 304 27.83 -14.19 -3.99
CA GLN A 304 28.85 -14.27 -5.03
C GLN A 304 29.57 -12.93 -5.20
N HIS A 305 30.83 -12.97 -5.65
CA HIS A 305 31.63 -11.78 -5.85
C HIS A 305 31.01 -10.86 -6.92
N ILE A 306 30.97 -9.56 -6.64
CA ILE A 306 30.50 -8.53 -7.59
C ILE A 306 31.59 -7.48 -7.74
N ASP A 307 32.15 -7.40 -8.95
CA ASP A 307 33.08 -6.35 -9.36
C ASP A 307 32.41 -5.28 -10.23
N THR A 308 33.20 -4.26 -10.59
CA THR A 308 32.78 -3.11 -11.38
C THR A 308 32.30 -3.43 -12.79
N SER A 309 32.72 -4.56 -13.36
CA SER A 309 32.38 -4.96 -14.74
C SER A 309 31.03 -5.69 -14.84
N ILE A 310 30.52 -6.18 -13.71
CA ILE A 310 29.25 -6.91 -13.63
C ILE A 310 28.06 -5.97 -13.61
N LEU A 311 28.13 -4.88 -12.83
CA LEU A 311 27.00 -3.96 -12.64
C LEU A 311 26.94 -2.88 -13.74
N PRO A 312 25.85 -2.79 -14.52
CA PRO A 312 25.67 -1.73 -15.50
C PRO A 312 25.63 -0.33 -14.86
N ASN A 313 26.26 0.65 -15.51
CA ASN A 313 26.27 2.07 -15.12
C ASN A 313 24.90 2.78 -15.26
N THR A 314 23.84 2.04 -15.54
CA THR A 314 22.46 2.53 -15.62
C THR A 314 21.65 2.23 -14.37
N ILE A 315 22.15 1.39 -13.46
CA ILE A 315 21.46 0.99 -12.23
C ILE A 315 21.30 2.21 -11.32
N THR A 316 20.06 2.49 -10.92
CA THR A 316 19.71 3.55 -9.96
C THR A 316 19.34 2.96 -8.60
N LYS A 317 18.82 1.72 -8.57
CA LYS A 317 18.43 1.02 -7.35
C LYS A 317 19.08 -0.35 -7.27
N LEU A 318 19.84 -0.58 -6.20
CA LEU A 318 20.56 -1.82 -5.97
C LEU A 318 20.28 -2.32 -4.56
N ASN A 319 19.74 -3.55 -4.43
CA ASN A 319 19.53 -4.20 -3.14
C ASN A 319 20.15 -5.60 -3.17
N PHE A 320 21.17 -5.87 -2.35
CA PHE A 320 21.85 -7.16 -2.30
C PHE A 320 21.18 -8.23 -1.42
N GLY A 321 20.22 -7.86 -0.55
CA GLY A 321 19.59 -8.79 0.40
C GLY A 321 20.54 -9.27 1.52
N CYS A 322 19.99 -9.96 2.53
CA CYS A 322 20.71 -10.23 3.79
C CYS A 322 21.80 -11.32 3.74
N GLY A 323 21.91 -12.06 2.64
CA GLY A 323 22.90 -13.14 2.48
C GLY A 323 24.19 -12.72 1.78
N PHE A 324 24.32 -11.44 1.40
CA PHE A 324 25.51 -10.94 0.72
C PHE A 324 26.60 -10.61 1.72
N TYR A 325 27.72 -11.35 1.67
CA TYR A 325 28.87 -11.24 2.58
C TYR A 325 30.19 -11.01 1.84
N GLN A 326 30.17 -10.61 0.56
CA GLN A 326 31.36 -10.43 -0.29
C GLN A 326 31.95 -9.01 -0.27
N PRO A 327 33.29 -8.86 -0.26
CA PRO A 327 33.99 -7.57 -0.24
C PRO A 327 33.52 -6.70 -1.40
N LEU A 328 33.10 -5.48 -1.11
CA LEU A 328 32.94 -4.46 -2.14
C LEU A 328 34.26 -3.68 -2.21
N THR A 329 34.87 -3.63 -3.39
CA THR A 329 36.10 -2.86 -3.63
C THR A 329 35.77 -1.42 -4.07
N PRO A 330 36.70 -0.45 -3.96
CA PRO A 330 36.47 0.90 -4.46
C PRO A 330 35.93 0.89 -5.90
N ASN A 331 34.91 1.70 -6.18
CA ASN A 331 34.17 1.79 -7.45
C ASN A 331 33.26 0.61 -7.81
N SER A 332 33.13 -0.44 -6.98
CA SER A 332 32.23 -1.59 -7.24
C SER A 332 30.77 -1.20 -7.43
N ILE A 333 30.35 -0.08 -6.85
CA ILE A 333 28.98 0.44 -6.99
C ILE A 333 28.98 1.53 -8.08
N PRO A 334 28.14 1.40 -9.12
CA PRO A 334 28.06 2.40 -10.17
C PRO A 334 27.68 3.79 -9.63
N PRO A 335 28.23 4.89 -10.19
CA PRO A 335 27.93 6.25 -9.74
C PRO A 335 26.48 6.67 -10.00
N SER A 336 25.74 5.94 -10.83
CA SER A 336 24.32 6.14 -11.10
C SER A 336 23.39 5.69 -9.97
N VAL A 337 23.90 4.90 -9.02
CA VAL A 337 23.09 4.36 -7.92
C VAL A 337 22.66 5.49 -6.99
N THR A 338 21.36 5.64 -6.81
CA THR A 338 20.74 6.61 -5.89
C THR A 338 20.20 5.95 -4.64
N GLU A 339 19.81 4.67 -4.75
CA GLU A 339 19.33 3.85 -3.64
C GLU A 339 20.20 2.59 -3.55
N LEU A 340 21.00 2.50 -2.49
CA LEU A 340 21.80 1.33 -2.20
C LEU A 340 21.29 0.66 -0.92
N SER A 341 20.87 -0.60 -1.03
CA SER A 341 20.62 -1.47 0.12
C SER A 341 21.67 -2.55 0.20
N LEU A 342 22.51 -2.46 1.23
CA LEU A 342 23.46 -3.49 1.59
C LEU A 342 22.77 -4.37 2.63
N GLY A 343 22.72 -5.68 2.40
CA GLY A 343 22.29 -6.62 3.42
C GLY A 343 23.46 -7.41 3.97
N GLY A 344 23.28 -8.05 5.13
CA GLY A 344 24.07 -9.19 5.60
C GLY A 344 25.50 -8.93 6.04
N SER A 345 26.29 -8.20 5.26
CA SER A 345 27.74 -8.29 5.34
C SER A 345 28.37 -7.64 6.57
N PRO A 346 29.04 -8.42 7.44
CA PRO A 346 29.88 -7.90 8.50
C PRO A 346 31.34 -7.69 8.08
N ASN A 347 31.79 -8.24 6.94
CA ASN A 347 33.21 -8.24 6.56
C ASN A 347 33.58 -7.26 5.44
N THR A 348 32.60 -6.55 4.85
CA THR A 348 32.82 -5.98 3.50
C THR A 348 32.55 -4.51 3.35
N ILE A 349 32.02 -3.86 4.39
CA ILE A 349 31.64 -2.46 4.29
C ILE A 349 32.72 -1.55 4.89
N PHE A 350 33.59 -2.01 5.79
CA PHE A 350 34.43 -1.10 6.60
C PHE A 350 35.86 -1.58 6.85
N GLY A 351 36.56 -2.07 5.81
CA GLY A 351 38.03 -2.06 5.84
C GLY A 351 38.55 -0.62 5.73
N ASP A 352 39.81 -0.37 6.13
CA ASP A 352 40.45 0.96 6.18
C ASP A 352 40.44 1.75 4.85
N TYR A 353 40.00 1.14 3.75
CA TYR A 353 40.02 1.67 2.38
C TYR A 353 38.66 1.70 1.67
N TRP A 354 37.54 1.42 2.35
CA TRP A 354 36.21 1.61 1.73
C TRP A 354 35.86 3.09 1.64
N SER A 355 36.15 3.68 0.48
CA SER A 355 35.64 4.99 0.07
C SER A 355 34.73 4.78 -1.13
N ILE A 356 33.41 4.78 -0.90
CA ILE A 356 32.48 4.93 -2.02
C ILE A 356 32.64 6.35 -2.56
N ASN A 357 33.27 6.49 -3.72
CA ASN A 357 33.25 7.70 -4.55
C ASN A 357 31.96 7.74 -5.40
N ALA A 358 30.81 7.41 -4.81
CA ALA A 358 29.52 7.55 -5.45
C ALA A 358 28.73 8.65 -4.74
N ASN A 359 28.12 9.54 -5.54
CA ASN A 359 27.14 10.50 -5.07
C ASN A 359 25.85 9.75 -4.71
N LEU A 360 25.83 9.12 -3.54
CA LEU A 360 24.69 8.37 -3.01
C LEU A 360 23.80 9.29 -2.16
N PRO A 361 22.54 9.54 -2.53
CA PRO A 361 21.55 10.20 -1.68
C PRO A 361 21.08 9.31 -0.53
N THR A 362 20.88 8.01 -0.78
CA THR A 362 20.25 7.09 0.18
C THR A 362 21.05 5.80 0.36
N LEU A 363 21.34 5.46 1.62
CA LEU A 363 21.97 4.19 2.01
C LEU A 363 21.12 3.47 3.06
N LEU A 364 20.70 2.26 2.74
CA LEU A 364 19.89 1.39 3.59
C LEU A 364 20.72 0.16 4.03
N GLY A 365 21.28 0.21 5.23
CA GLY A 365 21.89 -0.95 5.87
C GLY A 365 20.80 -1.85 6.45
N THR A 366 20.46 -2.94 5.76
CA THR A 366 19.42 -3.87 6.20
C THR A 366 20.03 -5.12 6.82
N ASN A 367 19.39 -5.63 7.88
CA ASN A 367 19.60 -6.94 8.50
C ASN A 367 21.06 -7.42 8.64
N MET A 368 21.65 -7.17 9.81
CA MET A 368 22.88 -7.82 10.23
C MET A 368 22.73 -8.46 11.61
N ILE A 369 23.43 -9.58 11.83
CA ILE A 369 23.36 -10.42 13.04
C ILE A 369 24.64 -10.27 13.92
N SER A 370 25.54 -9.32 13.64
CA SER A 370 26.82 -9.23 14.39
C SER A 370 27.24 -7.83 14.83
N LYS A 371 27.90 -7.79 16.00
CA LYS A 371 28.45 -6.63 16.71
C LYS A 371 29.65 -6.00 15.97
N TYR A 372 29.43 -5.12 14.99
CA TYR A 372 30.52 -4.39 14.31
C TYR A 372 30.45 -2.89 14.51
N ILE A 373 31.62 -2.23 14.39
CA ILE A 373 31.83 -0.81 14.68
C ILE A 373 32.01 -0.02 13.38
N VAL A 374 31.09 0.89 13.06
CA VAL A 374 31.26 1.90 12.00
C VAL A 374 32.32 2.90 12.45
N THR A 375 33.39 3.05 11.65
CA THR A 375 34.52 3.97 11.88
C THR A 375 34.41 5.25 11.03
N PRO A 376 35.14 6.33 11.34
CA PRO A 376 35.24 7.50 10.48
C PRO A 376 35.67 7.17 9.04
N ASN A 377 35.19 7.96 8.07
CA ASN A 377 35.47 7.86 6.62
C ASN A 377 34.90 6.64 5.86
N CYS A 378 34.23 5.74 6.58
CA CYS A 378 33.63 4.54 6.03
C CYS A 378 32.32 4.75 5.27
N LEU A 379 31.59 5.82 5.55
CA LEU A 379 30.33 6.13 4.90
C LEU A 379 30.56 7.20 3.82
N PRO A 380 29.96 7.10 2.62
CA PRO A 380 30.05 8.13 1.61
C PRO A 380 29.63 9.49 2.14
N LYS A 381 30.46 10.50 1.89
CA LYS A 381 30.27 11.87 2.42
C LYS A 381 29.03 12.59 1.85
N SER A 382 28.38 12.02 0.84
CA SER A 382 27.20 12.60 0.17
C SER A 382 25.86 12.09 0.73
N ILE A 383 25.85 11.08 1.63
CA ILE A 383 24.60 10.45 2.08
C ILE A 383 23.70 11.49 2.74
N ASN A 384 22.45 11.58 2.28
CA ASN A 384 21.42 12.41 2.88
C ASN A 384 20.51 11.62 3.83
N ALA A 385 20.10 10.41 3.42
CA ALA A 385 19.28 9.52 4.22
C ALA A 385 20.04 8.23 4.55
N LEU A 386 20.20 7.94 5.84
CA LEU A 386 20.93 6.80 6.35
C LEU A 386 20.06 5.96 7.28
N GLN A 387 19.82 4.71 6.89
CA GLN A 387 19.22 3.70 7.77
C GLN A 387 20.29 2.69 8.17
N LEU A 388 20.51 2.54 9.47
CA LEU A 388 21.45 1.59 10.04
C LEU A 388 20.69 0.46 10.74
N ASN A 389 21.31 -0.72 10.79
CA ASN A 389 20.84 -1.79 11.64
C ASN A 389 21.11 -1.48 13.13
N PRO A 390 20.19 -1.83 14.03
CA PRO A 390 20.34 -1.69 15.49
C PRO A 390 21.60 -2.31 16.11
N SER A 391 22.15 -3.34 15.47
CA SER A 391 23.32 -4.08 15.95
C SER A 391 24.65 -3.34 15.70
N PHE A 392 24.65 -2.26 14.92
CA PHE A 392 25.85 -1.49 14.63
C PHE A 392 26.30 -0.62 15.81
N PHE A 393 27.55 -0.76 16.21
CA PHE A 393 28.25 0.20 17.06
C PHE A 393 28.76 1.35 16.18
N ILE A 394 28.69 2.59 16.66
CA ILE A 394 29.12 3.76 15.87
C ILE A 394 30.22 4.48 16.65
N LYS A 395 31.39 4.70 16.04
CA LYS A 395 32.42 5.59 16.61
C LYS A 395 32.06 7.05 16.33
N LYS A 396 32.49 7.94 17.22
CA LYS A 396 32.38 9.40 17.02
C LYS A 396 32.99 9.80 15.67
N GLY A 397 32.26 10.60 14.89
CA GLY A 397 32.70 11.08 13.57
C GLY A 397 32.48 10.12 12.41
N SER A 398 31.76 9.01 12.63
CA SER A 398 31.50 8.02 11.56
C SER A 398 30.29 8.35 10.69
N ILE A 399 29.30 9.07 11.23
CA ILE A 399 28.14 9.54 10.47
C ILE A 399 28.53 10.85 9.76
N PRO A 400 28.41 10.94 8.43
CA PRO A 400 28.72 12.16 7.69
C PRO A 400 27.81 13.33 8.07
N ASN A 401 28.34 14.56 8.02
CA ASN A 401 27.57 15.80 8.25
C ASN A 401 26.59 16.14 7.13
N SER A 402 26.54 15.37 6.04
CA SER A 402 25.53 15.48 4.99
C SER A 402 24.20 14.81 5.36
N VAL A 403 24.20 13.95 6.38
CA VAL A 403 23.03 13.15 6.78
C VAL A 403 21.98 14.09 7.40
N TYR A 404 20.81 14.11 6.77
CA TYR A 404 19.62 14.85 7.17
C TYR A 404 18.60 13.93 7.87
N GLU A 405 18.46 12.70 7.38
CA GLU A 405 17.57 11.68 7.93
C GLU A 405 18.37 10.47 8.43
N LEU A 406 18.15 10.08 9.69
CA LEU A 406 18.86 8.99 10.35
C LEU A 406 17.89 8.04 11.04
N GLN A 407 18.05 6.74 10.77
CA GLN A 407 17.22 5.69 11.38
C GLN A 407 18.06 4.52 11.90
N GLY A 408 17.64 3.91 13.01
CA GLY A 408 18.08 2.57 13.43
C GLY A 408 19.45 2.44 14.13
N CYS A 409 20.04 3.54 14.62
CA CYS A 409 21.32 3.50 15.35
C CYS A 409 21.25 2.73 16.68
N ASN A 410 22.37 2.13 17.14
CA ASN A 410 22.48 1.62 18.51
C ASN A 410 22.73 2.75 19.53
N PHE A 411 22.02 2.74 20.65
CA PHE A 411 21.86 3.91 21.53
C PHE A 411 22.80 4.03 22.72
N LYS A 412 23.94 3.33 22.68
CA LYS A 412 25.11 3.81 23.43
C LYS A 412 25.68 5.12 22.87
N PHE A 413 25.18 5.60 21.71
CA PHE A 413 25.84 6.62 20.91
C PHE A 413 24.94 7.74 20.35
N VAL A 414 23.78 8.04 20.96
CA VAL A 414 22.93 9.19 20.54
C VAL A 414 23.77 10.49 20.51
N GLN A 415 24.69 10.64 21.46
CA GLN A 415 25.68 11.72 21.52
C GLN A 415 26.63 11.84 20.29
N PHE A 416 26.67 10.85 19.39
CA PHE A 416 27.49 10.87 18.17
C PHE A 416 26.69 11.23 16.92
N ILE A 417 25.40 11.51 17.07
CA ILE A 417 24.56 11.98 15.97
C ILE A 417 24.99 13.42 15.59
N PRO A 418 25.28 13.69 14.31
CA PRO A 418 25.71 15.03 13.88
C PRO A 418 24.55 16.03 13.94
N GLN A 419 24.90 17.32 14.11
CA GLN A 419 23.91 18.41 14.18
C GLN A 419 23.14 18.65 12.87
N SER A 420 23.61 18.05 11.76
CA SER A 420 22.93 18.09 10.46
C SER A 420 21.63 17.28 10.42
N VAL A 421 21.39 16.39 11.38
CA VAL A 421 20.22 15.50 11.39
C VAL A 421 18.97 16.27 11.83
N HIS A 422 17.96 16.29 10.97
CA HIS A 422 16.66 16.93 11.22
C HIS A 422 15.52 15.92 11.41
N LYS A 423 15.66 14.70 10.88
CA LYS A 423 14.71 13.59 11.06
C LYS A 423 15.44 12.42 11.72
N LEU A 424 14.98 12.00 12.90
CA LEU A 424 15.58 10.92 13.66
C LEU A 424 14.53 9.88 14.06
N LYS A 425 14.76 8.61 13.70
CA LYS A 425 14.01 7.46 14.19
C LYS A 425 14.92 6.57 15.01
N LEU A 426 14.59 6.42 16.29
CA LEU A 426 15.26 5.50 17.17
C LEU A 426 14.80 4.07 16.86
N ASN A 427 15.67 3.10 17.11
CA ASN A 427 15.40 1.67 17.04
C ASN A 427 14.53 1.26 18.23
N ASN A 428 13.86 0.14 18.05
CA ASN A 428 12.87 -0.39 18.95
C ASN A 428 13.40 -0.60 20.37
N ASP A 429 14.63 -1.09 20.55
CA ASP A 429 15.15 -1.47 21.87
C ASP A 429 15.63 -0.29 22.75
N PHE A 430 15.46 0.97 22.32
CA PHE A 430 15.92 2.12 23.10
C PHE A 430 15.06 2.36 24.33
N ASN A 431 15.59 2.12 25.54
CA ASN A 431 14.82 2.37 26.77
C ASN A 431 15.67 2.92 27.92
N ARG A 432 16.34 4.05 27.70
CA ARG A 432 17.03 4.81 28.77
C ARG A 432 16.73 6.30 28.67
N PRO A 433 16.81 7.06 29.77
CA PRO A 433 16.58 8.49 29.71
C PRO A 433 17.64 9.19 28.85
N PHE A 434 17.22 10.26 28.16
CA PHE A 434 18.11 11.15 27.43
C PHE A 434 18.99 11.96 28.38
N LYS A 435 20.26 12.13 28.03
CA LYS A 435 21.15 13.09 28.71
C LYS A 435 20.92 14.49 28.14
N MET A 436 21.21 15.51 28.94
CA MET A 436 21.10 16.90 28.51
C MET A 436 22.02 17.16 27.31
N GLY A 437 21.46 17.71 26.22
CA GLY A 437 22.20 17.99 24.98
C GLY A 437 22.56 16.77 24.13
N GLU A 438 21.97 15.60 24.42
CA GLU A 438 22.27 14.37 23.68
C GLU A 438 21.62 14.33 22.28
N LEU A 439 20.49 15.01 22.09
CA LEU A 439 19.80 15.13 20.80
C LEU A 439 20.27 16.36 20.00
N PRO A 440 20.32 16.30 18.66
CA PRO A 440 20.62 17.46 17.80
C PRO A 440 19.68 18.64 18.03
N SER A 441 20.20 19.87 18.11
CA SER A 441 19.39 21.06 18.46
C SER A 441 18.41 21.49 17.36
N HIS A 442 18.71 21.16 16.10
CA HIS A 442 17.90 21.48 14.92
C HIS A 442 16.88 20.40 14.53
N LEU A 443 16.67 19.40 15.41
CA LEU A 443 15.79 18.28 15.13
C LEU A 443 14.33 18.73 14.91
N LEU A 444 13.74 18.34 13.77
CA LEU A 444 12.36 18.66 13.39
C LEU A 444 11.39 17.52 13.69
N THR A 445 11.85 16.27 13.50
CA THR A 445 11.07 15.05 13.72
C THR A 445 11.84 14.05 14.57
N LEU A 446 11.16 13.50 15.58
CA LEU A 446 11.67 12.43 16.43
C LEU A 446 10.64 11.29 16.55
N ASP A 447 11.06 10.07 16.24
CA ASP A 447 10.34 8.83 16.52
C ASP A 447 11.15 8.00 17.53
N LEU A 448 10.56 7.67 18.68
CA LEU A 448 11.23 6.97 19.78
C LEU A 448 11.25 5.43 19.61
N GLY A 449 10.72 4.90 18.51
CA GLY A 449 10.81 3.47 18.20
C GLY A 449 9.73 2.64 18.91
N GLY A 450 10.15 1.56 19.57
CA GLY A 450 9.28 0.47 20.03
C GLY A 450 9.11 0.42 21.55
N ASP A 451 10.23 0.41 22.28
CA ASP A 451 10.28 0.02 23.69
C ASP A 451 10.64 1.15 24.64
N TYR A 452 10.84 2.38 24.14
CA TYR A 452 11.13 3.52 25.02
C TYR A 452 9.97 3.77 25.97
N ASP A 453 10.20 3.59 27.27
CA ASP A 453 9.21 3.77 28.31
C ASP A 453 9.83 4.47 29.53
N GLN A 454 10.51 5.60 29.29
CA GLN A 454 11.08 6.44 30.34
C GLN A 454 10.29 7.75 30.47
N PRO A 455 10.14 8.31 31.68
CA PRO A 455 9.41 9.55 31.89
C PRO A 455 9.92 10.71 31.01
N ILE A 456 8.98 11.47 30.43
CA ILE A 456 9.29 12.72 29.73
C ILE A 456 9.25 13.85 30.76
N THR A 457 10.38 14.53 30.94
CA THR A 457 10.56 15.59 31.93
C THR A 457 10.87 16.91 31.26
N THR A 458 10.80 18.03 31.99
CA THR A 458 11.15 19.36 31.48
C THR A 458 12.59 19.46 30.94
N LYS A 459 13.46 18.52 31.31
CA LYS A 459 14.85 18.43 30.82
C LYS A 459 14.99 17.63 29.52
N THR A 460 14.02 16.79 29.18
CA THR A 460 14.13 15.81 28.08
C THR A 460 14.32 16.48 26.72
N PHE A 461 13.55 17.54 26.44
CA PHE A 461 13.57 18.26 25.15
C PHE A 461 14.02 19.72 25.26
N LEU A 462 14.65 20.09 26.38
CA LEU A 462 15.02 21.49 26.69
C LEU A 462 15.88 22.14 25.58
N ASN A 463 16.73 21.35 24.92
CA ASN A 463 17.64 21.83 23.87
C ASN A 463 17.12 21.59 22.44
N ASN A 464 15.84 21.23 22.27
CA ASN A 464 15.24 20.89 20.98
C ASN A 464 14.01 21.76 20.65
N PRO A 465 14.16 23.11 20.61
CA PRO A 465 13.02 24.02 20.42
C PRO A 465 12.39 23.91 19.01
N SER A 466 13.14 23.38 18.04
CA SER A 466 12.70 23.23 16.65
C SER A 466 11.82 21.99 16.41
N LEU A 467 11.62 21.15 17.43
CA LEU A 467 10.90 19.89 17.27
C LEU A 467 9.42 20.15 16.98
N THR A 468 8.94 19.69 15.83
CA THR A 468 7.54 19.90 15.39
C THR A 468 6.74 18.60 15.32
N LYS A 469 7.39 17.44 15.16
CA LYS A 469 6.75 16.12 15.15
C LYS A 469 7.43 15.21 16.18
N LEU A 470 6.64 14.68 17.11
CA LEU A 470 7.08 13.69 18.09
C LEU A 470 6.18 12.46 18.01
N LYS A 471 6.80 11.29 17.86
CA LYS A 471 6.14 9.99 17.98
C LYS A 471 6.80 9.24 19.14
N LEU A 472 6.01 9.00 20.18
CA LEU A 472 6.41 8.15 21.30
C LEU A 472 6.37 6.68 20.88
N SER A 473 7.02 5.84 21.67
CA SER A 473 7.21 4.44 21.31
C SER A 473 5.91 3.66 21.34
N THR A 474 5.86 2.51 20.67
CA THR A 474 4.67 1.64 20.72
C THR A 474 4.31 1.21 22.13
N HIS A 475 5.29 0.98 23.00
CA HIS A 475 5.11 0.48 24.36
C HIS A 475 5.14 1.58 25.44
N PHE A 476 5.18 2.86 25.07
CA PHE A 476 5.26 3.97 26.02
C PHE A 476 4.02 4.03 26.94
N LYS A 477 4.25 3.91 28.26
CA LYS A 477 3.24 3.96 29.34
C LYS A 477 3.58 4.98 30.43
N SER A 478 4.82 5.47 30.42
CA SER A 478 5.36 6.40 31.39
C SER A 478 4.70 7.77 31.39
N THR A 479 4.95 8.53 32.46
CA THR A 479 4.41 9.87 32.65
C THR A 479 5.06 10.88 31.69
N ILE A 480 4.23 11.81 31.19
CA ILE A 480 4.66 13.05 30.56
C ILE A 480 4.44 14.16 31.58
N GLN A 481 5.52 14.79 32.07
CA GLN A 481 5.39 15.87 33.05
C GLN A 481 4.72 17.10 32.43
N PRO A 482 3.93 17.87 33.20
CA PRO A 482 3.45 19.19 32.79
C PRO A 482 4.58 20.06 32.22
N PHE A 483 4.29 20.79 31.14
CA PHE A 483 5.24 21.69 30.46
C PHE A 483 6.53 21.04 29.92
N SER A 484 6.58 19.71 29.79
CA SER A 484 7.78 19.00 29.29
C SER A 484 7.87 18.89 27.76
N LEU A 485 6.77 19.07 27.05
CA LEU A 485 6.71 18.94 25.59
C LEU A 485 7.13 20.25 24.89
N PRO A 486 7.93 20.19 23.81
CA PRO A 486 8.27 21.37 23.00
C PRO A 486 7.05 21.86 22.18
N PRO A 487 7.16 22.99 21.45
CA PRO A 487 6.07 23.52 20.60
C PRO A 487 5.79 22.63 19.36
N LEU A 488 5.24 21.44 19.61
CA LEU A 488 4.91 20.45 18.61
C LEU A 488 3.74 20.89 17.73
N LYS A 489 3.75 20.49 16.45
CA LYS A 489 2.60 20.52 15.54
C LYS A 489 1.88 19.18 15.46
N LYS A 490 2.59 18.07 15.64
CA LYS A 490 2.06 16.69 15.61
C LYS A 490 2.61 15.85 16.76
N LEU A 491 1.72 15.14 17.46
CA LEU A 491 2.07 14.24 18.57
C LEU A 491 1.35 12.90 18.42
N TYR A 492 2.10 11.82 18.60
CA TYR A 492 1.59 10.44 18.63
C TYR A 492 2.05 9.81 19.94
N LEU A 493 1.12 9.40 20.81
CA LEU A 493 1.46 8.93 22.16
C LEU A 493 1.91 7.45 22.24
N GLY A 494 1.75 6.69 21.15
CA GLY A 494 2.16 5.28 21.10
C GLY A 494 1.00 4.31 21.29
N PHE A 495 1.16 3.05 20.88
CA PHE A 495 0.06 2.08 20.91
C PHE A 495 -0.46 1.83 22.33
N SER A 496 0.45 1.68 23.31
CA SER A 496 0.14 1.28 24.68
C SER A 496 -0.08 2.43 25.67
N TYR A 497 -0.14 3.68 25.22
CA TYR A 497 -0.29 4.80 26.14
C TYR A 497 -1.69 4.80 26.78
N ASN A 498 -1.73 4.75 28.12
CA ASN A 498 -2.96 4.80 28.90
C ASN A 498 -2.72 5.36 30.32
N ASN A 499 -1.80 6.33 30.44
CA ASN A 499 -1.41 6.89 31.72
C ASN A 499 -2.49 7.88 32.25
N PRO A 500 -2.95 7.75 33.51
CA PRO A 500 -3.97 8.64 34.07
C PRO A 500 -3.47 10.05 34.42
N GLN A 501 -2.16 10.27 34.50
CA GLN A 501 -1.61 11.58 34.83
C GLN A 501 -1.68 12.52 33.62
N PRO A 502 -2.40 13.66 33.73
CA PRO A 502 -2.54 14.56 32.61
C PRO A 502 -1.27 15.37 32.35
N PHE A 503 -1.09 15.79 31.10
CA PHE A 503 -0.03 16.68 30.67
C PHE A 503 -0.58 17.85 29.86
N ASN A 504 0.16 18.95 29.79
CA ASN A 504 -0.25 20.11 29.00
C ASN A 504 -0.05 19.83 27.50
N ILE A 505 -1.13 19.95 26.74
CA ILE A 505 -1.08 19.90 25.27
C ILE A 505 -0.42 21.20 24.76
N PRO A 506 0.63 21.13 23.93
CA PRO A 506 1.25 22.31 23.34
C PRO A 506 0.23 23.13 22.53
N GLN A 507 0.21 24.45 22.72
CA GLN A 507 -0.73 25.35 22.04
C GLN A 507 -0.54 25.40 20.51
N THR A 508 0.62 24.95 20.02
CA THR A 508 0.94 24.83 18.59
C THR A 508 0.44 23.52 17.97
N LEU A 509 -0.10 22.60 18.77
CA LEU A 509 -0.44 21.25 18.31
C LEU A 509 -1.67 21.28 17.40
N THR A 510 -1.52 20.70 16.21
CA THR A 510 -2.60 20.62 15.19
C THR A 510 -3.12 19.20 14.99
N TYR A 511 -2.35 18.20 15.40
CA TYR A 511 -2.64 16.78 15.26
C TYR A 511 -2.26 16.04 16.55
N LEU A 512 -3.20 15.28 17.10
CA LEU A 512 -3.00 14.43 18.27
C LEU A 512 -3.57 13.03 18.02
N ASP A 513 -2.72 12.01 18.14
CA ASP A 513 -3.12 10.60 18.25
C ASP A 513 -2.83 10.11 19.67
N LEU A 514 -3.88 9.77 20.41
CA LEU A 514 -3.78 9.38 21.82
C LEU A 514 -3.26 7.96 22.03
N GLY A 515 -3.14 7.15 20.98
CA GLY A 515 -2.71 5.76 21.10
C GLY A 515 -3.88 4.79 21.23
N ASN A 516 -3.66 3.53 20.83
CA ASN A 516 -4.73 2.55 20.70
C ASN A 516 -5.30 2.08 22.04
N GLU A 517 -4.48 1.98 23.09
CA GLU A 517 -4.87 1.52 24.44
C GLU A 517 -5.42 2.63 25.34
N MET A 518 -5.45 3.88 24.88
CA MET A 518 -5.94 5.02 25.66
C MET A 518 -7.40 4.80 26.08
N ASN A 519 -7.66 4.82 27.38
CA ASN A 519 -9.01 4.75 27.94
C ASN A 519 -9.17 5.58 29.23
N GLN A 520 -8.41 6.67 29.36
CA GLN A 520 -8.55 7.62 30.46
C GLN A 520 -9.55 8.75 30.13
N PRO A 521 -10.24 9.33 31.13
CA PRO A 521 -11.18 10.44 30.88
C PRO A 521 -10.49 11.68 30.30
N LEU A 522 -11.02 12.23 29.20
CA LEU A 522 -10.41 13.34 28.47
C LEU A 522 -10.41 14.67 29.25
N HIS A 523 -11.36 14.87 30.16
CA HIS A 523 -11.47 16.12 30.93
C HIS A 523 -10.24 16.41 31.80
N ASN A 524 -9.46 15.38 32.15
CA ASN A 524 -8.21 15.55 32.89
C ASN A 524 -7.11 16.22 32.04
N PHE A 525 -7.18 16.13 30.70
CA PHE A 525 -6.13 16.60 29.79
C PHE A 525 -6.29 18.07 29.36
N HIS A 526 -7.30 18.79 29.87
CA HIS A 526 -7.56 20.20 29.54
C HIS A 526 -7.53 20.50 28.03
N MET A 527 -8.09 19.56 27.22
CA MET A 527 -8.02 19.64 25.75
C MET A 527 -8.83 20.80 25.18
N ASP A 528 -9.80 21.30 25.95
CA ASP A 528 -10.60 22.49 25.65
C ASP A 528 -9.75 23.73 25.38
N THR A 529 -8.58 23.82 26.03
CA THR A 529 -7.65 24.93 25.87
C THR A 529 -6.73 24.81 24.65
N ALA A 530 -6.76 23.70 23.89
CA ALA A 530 -5.89 23.46 22.75
C ALA A 530 -6.41 24.11 21.46
N ALA A 531 -6.31 25.45 21.37
CA ALA A 531 -6.94 26.25 20.31
C ALA A 531 -6.48 25.92 18.87
N SER A 532 -5.27 25.39 18.69
CA SER A 532 -4.74 25.03 17.37
C SER A 532 -5.10 23.61 16.91
N LEU A 533 -5.70 22.79 17.78
CA LEU A 533 -5.91 21.36 17.50
C LEU A 533 -7.01 21.18 16.45
N LYS A 534 -6.65 20.60 15.29
CA LYS A 534 -7.55 20.39 14.15
C LYS A 534 -7.94 18.93 13.97
N TYR A 535 -7.06 18.00 14.33
CA TYR A 535 -7.27 16.56 14.23
C TYR A 535 -7.01 15.88 15.56
N LEU A 536 -7.98 15.05 15.99
CA LEU A 536 -7.90 14.24 17.19
C LEU A 536 -8.33 12.81 16.90
N LYS A 537 -7.51 11.85 17.31
CA LYS A 537 -7.81 10.42 17.28
C LYS A 537 -7.74 9.85 18.69
N LEU A 538 -8.84 9.24 19.14
CA LEU A 538 -8.99 8.78 20.52
C LEU A 538 -8.39 7.39 20.79
N GLY A 539 -8.10 6.61 19.74
CA GLY A 539 -7.60 5.25 19.87
C GLY A 539 -8.69 4.20 19.93
N SER A 540 -8.34 2.94 19.64
CA SER A 540 -9.29 1.83 19.50
C SER A 540 -10.02 1.47 20.80
N LYS A 541 -9.35 1.53 21.95
CA LYS A 541 -9.87 1.11 23.26
C LYS A 541 -10.65 2.19 24.02
N PHE A 542 -10.66 3.42 23.51
CA PHE A 542 -11.30 4.54 24.20
C PHE A 542 -12.82 4.34 24.27
N ASN A 543 -13.36 4.26 25.48
CA ASN A 543 -14.80 4.11 25.71
C ASN A 543 -15.32 4.91 26.92
N GLN A 544 -14.60 5.96 27.32
CA GLN A 544 -15.05 6.87 28.38
C GLN A 544 -16.11 7.85 27.86
N THR A 545 -17.01 8.29 28.74
CA THR A 545 -17.97 9.35 28.43
C THR A 545 -17.25 10.67 28.16
N ILE A 546 -17.61 11.33 27.06
CA ILE A 546 -17.09 12.66 26.72
C ILE A 546 -18.06 13.69 27.30
N ILE A 547 -17.59 14.50 28.25
CA ILE A 547 -18.42 15.52 28.88
C ILE A 547 -18.48 16.79 28.00
N PRO A 548 -19.54 17.60 28.09
CA PRO A 548 -19.63 18.88 27.37
C PRO A 548 -18.41 19.76 27.60
N CYS A 549 -18.03 20.52 26.58
CA CYS A 549 -16.88 21.44 26.60
C CYS A 549 -15.50 20.79 26.88
N SER A 550 -15.35 19.47 26.80
CA SER A 550 -14.06 18.79 27.02
C SER A 550 -13.17 18.70 25.77
N LEU A 551 -13.73 18.92 24.58
CA LEU A 551 -13.01 18.90 23.30
C LEU A 551 -12.79 20.32 22.76
N PRO A 552 -11.68 20.58 22.05
CA PRO A 552 -11.40 21.92 21.53
C PRO A 552 -12.40 22.35 20.45
N LEU A 553 -12.85 23.60 20.52
CA LEU A 553 -13.86 24.17 19.62
C LEU A 553 -13.43 24.26 18.15
N GLN A 554 -12.12 24.31 17.87
CA GLN A 554 -11.56 24.44 16.52
C GLN A 554 -11.35 23.09 15.82
N LEU A 555 -11.75 21.99 16.46
CA LEU A 555 -11.54 20.65 15.93
C LEU A 555 -12.30 20.46 14.60
N ILE A 556 -11.57 20.03 13.57
CA ILE A 556 -12.10 19.85 12.20
C ILE A 556 -12.43 18.38 11.95
N LEU A 557 -11.62 17.47 12.48
CA LEU A 557 -11.79 16.03 12.32
C LEU A 557 -11.58 15.30 13.65
N LEU A 558 -12.55 14.45 13.98
CA LEU A 558 -12.54 13.57 15.14
C LEU A 558 -12.65 12.11 14.69
N GLU A 559 -11.74 11.27 15.19
CA GLU A 559 -11.75 9.82 14.95
C GLU A 559 -12.01 9.06 16.26
N LEU A 560 -13.17 8.40 16.29
CA LEU A 560 -13.60 7.51 17.37
C LEU A 560 -13.16 6.08 17.07
N GLY A 561 -12.65 5.41 18.10
CA GLY A 561 -12.14 4.04 18.03
C GLY A 561 -13.20 2.96 17.81
N THR A 562 -12.72 1.72 17.72
CA THR A 562 -13.54 0.52 17.51
C THR A 562 -14.39 0.15 18.72
N ASP A 563 -13.91 0.43 19.92
CA ASP A 563 -14.58 0.00 21.16
C ASP A 563 -15.49 1.11 21.73
N PHE A 564 -15.53 2.28 21.09
CA PHE A 564 -16.36 3.40 21.50
C PHE A 564 -17.85 3.05 21.35
N SER A 565 -18.55 2.94 22.47
CA SER A 565 -19.97 2.58 22.55
C SER A 565 -20.83 3.62 23.26
N GLN A 566 -20.25 4.75 23.67
CA GLN A 566 -20.99 5.85 24.29
C GLN A 566 -21.89 6.54 23.25
N PRO A 567 -23.04 7.10 23.65
CA PRO A 567 -23.89 7.86 22.74
C PRO A 567 -23.20 9.12 22.23
N ILE A 568 -23.40 9.41 20.93
CA ILE A 568 -23.01 10.68 20.33
C ILE A 568 -24.14 11.69 20.56
N ASP A 569 -23.80 12.74 21.31
CA ASP A 569 -24.67 13.83 21.68
C ASP A 569 -24.10 15.16 21.15
N THR A 570 -24.98 16.07 20.74
CA THR A 570 -24.68 17.44 20.32
C THR A 570 -23.99 18.26 21.41
N ASN A 571 -24.22 17.93 22.70
CA ASN A 571 -23.70 18.71 23.82
C ASN A 571 -22.17 18.66 23.96
N TRP A 572 -21.52 17.57 23.52
CA TRP A 572 -20.08 17.41 23.63
C TRP A 572 -19.34 17.45 22.28
N LEU A 573 -20.04 17.34 21.16
CA LEU A 573 -19.43 17.40 19.84
C LEU A 573 -19.01 18.84 19.49
N PRO A 574 -17.78 19.09 19.01
CA PRO A 574 -17.37 20.45 18.65
C PRO A 574 -18.20 21.03 17.50
N PRO A 575 -18.64 22.30 17.58
CA PRO A 575 -19.53 22.91 16.59
C PRO A 575 -18.87 23.11 15.22
N ASN A 576 -17.53 23.24 15.16
CA ASN A 576 -16.77 23.43 13.91
C ASN A 576 -16.36 22.12 13.21
N LEU A 577 -16.80 20.97 13.72
CA LEU A 577 -16.42 19.67 13.18
C LEU A 577 -16.92 19.50 11.75
N LYS A 578 -16.01 19.19 10.82
CA LYS A 578 -16.33 18.91 9.40
C LYS A 578 -16.36 17.43 9.08
N ALA A 579 -15.58 16.62 9.80
CA ALA A 579 -15.50 15.19 9.56
C ALA A 579 -15.50 14.39 10.87
N LEU A 580 -16.33 13.36 10.93
CA LEU A 580 -16.41 12.41 12.03
C LEU A 580 -16.18 10.99 11.51
N ILE A 581 -15.21 10.28 12.09
CA ILE A 581 -14.93 8.88 11.79
C ILE A 581 -15.38 8.04 12.97
N ILE A 582 -16.27 7.06 12.73
CA ILE A 582 -16.82 6.18 13.76
C ILE A 582 -16.42 4.76 13.39
N GLN A 583 -15.40 4.21 14.05
CA GLN A 583 -14.92 2.85 13.74
C GLN A 583 -15.76 1.77 14.44
N GLY A 584 -16.28 2.04 15.64
CA GLY A 584 -16.98 1.07 16.47
C GLY A 584 -18.39 0.73 16.03
N SER A 585 -18.89 -0.44 16.47
CA SER A 585 -20.15 -1.05 15.99
C SER A 585 -21.38 -0.81 16.86
N ASN A 586 -21.23 -0.17 18.02
CA ASN A 586 -22.27 -0.12 19.07
C ASN A 586 -22.67 1.30 19.50
N THR A 587 -22.06 2.33 18.92
CA THR A 587 -22.35 3.75 19.18
C THR A 587 -23.80 4.08 18.77
N THR A 588 -24.55 4.84 19.57
CA THR A 588 -25.85 5.43 19.18
C THR A 588 -25.71 6.92 18.90
N ILE A 589 -26.66 7.52 18.16
CA ILE A 589 -26.80 8.99 18.07
C ILE A 589 -28.11 9.34 18.75
N ASP A 590 -28.04 10.11 19.82
CA ASP A 590 -29.20 10.37 20.67
C ASP A 590 -29.94 11.65 20.23
N GLU A 591 -29.25 12.64 19.66
CA GLU A 591 -29.85 13.90 19.19
C GLU A 591 -29.34 14.36 17.82
N PHE A 592 -30.24 14.93 17.01
CA PHE A 592 -29.95 15.54 15.72
C PHE A 592 -30.41 17.00 15.66
N PRO A 593 -29.70 17.89 14.95
CA PRO A 593 -28.50 17.65 14.13
C PRO A 593 -27.17 17.74 14.90
N LEU A 594 -26.25 16.81 14.65
CA LEU A 594 -24.93 16.67 15.32
C LEU A 594 -24.04 17.93 15.28
N SER A 595 -23.84 18.53 14.10
CA SER A 595 -23.18 19.83 13.93
C SER A 595 -23.62 20.46 12.60
N PRO A 596 -23.85 21.80 12.56
CA PRO A 596 -24.26 22.49 11.34
C PRO A 596 -23.17 22.54 10.25
N LEU A 597 -21.91 22.29 10.61
CA LEU A 597 -20.75 22.33 9.70
C LEU A 597 -20.23 20.93 9.31
N LEU A 598 -20.84 19.87 9.84
CA LEU A 598 -20.44 18.50 9.55
C LEU A 598 -20.69 18.15 8.07
N GLU A 599 -19.60 17.82 7.35
CA GLU A 599 -19.62 17.49 5.92
C GLU A 599 -19.44 15.99 5.66
N TYR A 600 -18.80 15.26 6.58
CA TYR A 600 -18.45 13.85 6.41
C TYR A 600 -18.70 13.06 7.70
N ILE A 601 -19.39 11.94 7.57
CA ILE A 601 -19.45 10.87 8.58
C ILE A 601 -18.94 9.60 7.90
N ILE A 602 -17.86 9.03 8.40
CA ILE A 602 -17.21 7.83 7.86
C ILE A 602 -17.41 6.69 8.85
N ILE A 603 -17.97 5.58 8.37
CA ILE A 603 -18.27 4.38 9.18
C ILE A 603 -17.78 3.15 8.40
N PRO A 604 -16.90 2.31 8.99
CA PRO A 604 -16.50 1.03 8.40
C PRO A 604 -17.70 0.09 8.26
N ASN A 605 -17.65 -0.79 7.27
CA ASN A 605 -18.79 -1.58 6.77
C ASN A 605 -19.36 -2.63 7.76
N ASN A 606 -18.76 -2.80 8.93
CA ASN A 606 -19.03 -3.89 9.87
C ASN A 606 -20.06 -3.48 10.95
N ASN A 607 -20.55 -2.23 10.91
CA ASN A 607 -21.48 -1.68 11.89
C ASN A 607 -22.96 -1.83 11.45
N ASN A 608 -23.47 -3.06 11.45
CA ASN A 608 -24.85 -3.36 11.02
C ASN A 608 -25.92 -2.74 11.94
N LYS A 609 -25.64 -2.55 13.25
CA LYS A 609 -26.59 -1.92 14.19
C LYS A 609 -26.79 -0.43 13.91
N PHE A 610 -25.70 0.32 13.69
CA PHE A 610 -25.78 1.72 13.30
C PHE A 610 -26.35 1.89 11.90
N ILE A 611 -26.07 0.96 10.98
CA ILE A 611 -26.66 0.98 9.64
C ILE A 611 -28.18 0.77 9.70
N ASN A 612 -28.69 -0.01 10.64
CA ASN A 612 -30.12 -0.24 10.80
C ASN A 612 -30.87 0.94 11.45
N SER A 613 -30.19 1.77 12.26
CA SER A 613 -30.76 3.05 12.71
C SER A 613 -30.73 4.17 11.65
N LEU A 614 -30.15 3.93 10.45
CA LEU A 614 -30.08 4.90 9.35
C LEU A 614 -31.41 5.20 8.65
N TYR A 615 -32.52 4.55 9.02
CA TYR A 615 -33.84 4.90 8.47
C TYR A 615 -34.21 6.35 8.82
N ASP A 616 -33.75 6.86 9.97
CA ASP A 616 -33.92 8.25 10.39
C ASP A 616 -32.89 9.21 9.78
N LEU A 617 -31.65 8.75 9.53
CA LEU A 617 -30.61 9.55 8.87
C LEU A 617 -31.06 10.00 7.47
N ASN A 618 -31.68 9.10 6.70
CA ASN A 618 -32.17 9.40 5.35
C ASN A 618 -33.22 10.53 5.30
N ASN A 619 -33.96 10.77 6.38
CA ASN A 619 -34.94 11.85 6.47
C ASN A 619 -34.29 13.18 6.89
N ILE A 620 -33.23 13.14 7.69
CA ILE A 620 -32.51 14.33 8.18
C ILE A 620 -31.50 14.84 7.13
N LEU A 621 -30.81 13.95 6.41
CA LEU A 621 -29.83 14.31 5.36
C LEU A 621 -30.45 14.81 4.06
N LYS A 622 -31.76 14.62 3.87
CA LYS A 622 -32.54 15.34 2.85
C LYS A 622 -32.49 16.86 3.06
N GLN A 623 -32.19 17.34 4.27
CA GLN A 623 -32.16 18.78 4.55
C GLN A 623 -30.77 19.44 4.38
N LYS A 624 -29.64 18.77 4.66
CA LYS A 624 -28.30 19.35 4.42
C LYS A 624 -27.19 18.30 4.16
N ARG A 625 -26.72 18.22 2.89
CA ARG A 625 -25.40 17.81 2.33
C ARG A 625 -24.77 16.42 2.65
N LYS A 626 -24.30 15.78 1.55
CA LYS A 626 -23.18 14.83 1.30
C LYS A 626 -22.78 13.77 2.36
N ILE A 627 -22.86 12.48 2.01
CA ILE A 627 -22.14 11.38 2.70
C ILE A 627 -21.27 10.61 1.68
N LYS A 628 -20.08 10.17 2.12
CA LYS A 628 -19.23 9.15 1.46
C LYS A 628 -18.95 8.01 2.46
N LYS A 629 -19.35 6.79 2.12
CA LYS A 629 -19.04 5.52 2.83
C LYS A 629 -17.75 4.94 2.24
N TYR A 630 -16.81 4.50 3.08
CA TYR A 630 -15.60 3.78 2.65
C TYR A 630 -15.65 2.31 3.08
N GLN A 631 -15.00 1.45 2.30
CA GLN A 631 -15.01 -0.01 2.42
C GLN A 631 -13.58 -0.48 2.73
N LEU A 632 -13.37 -1.17 3.85
CA LEU A 632 -12.14 -1.90 4.16
C LEU A 632 -12.37 -3.36 3.75
N LEU A 633 -11.47 -3.93 2.95
CA LEU A 633 -11.40 -5.37 2.67
C LEU A 633 -10.76 -6.06 3.89
N GLU A 634 -11.40 -7.10 4.41
CA GLU A 634 -10.91 -7.90 5.53
C GLU A 634 -9.61 -8.64 5.17
N LYS A 635 -8.68 -8.68 6.13
CA LYS A 635 -7.56 -9.64 6.16
C LYS A 635 -8.10 -10.97 6.66
N ASP A 636 -7.93 -12.03 5.88
CA ASP A 636 -8.01 -13.40 6.36
C ASP A 636 -6.90 -13.61 7.41
N ASN A 637 -7.32 -14.09 8.60
CA ASN A 637 -6.43 -14.55 9.66
C ASN A 637 -5.78 -15.87 9.23
N ASP A 638 -4.45 -15.94 9.27
CA ASP A 638 -3.74 -17.20 9.52
C ASP A 638 -2.48 -16.89 10.34
N HIS A 639 -2.34 -17.56 11.47
CA HIS A 639 -1.15 -17.57 12.30
C HIS A 639 0.04 -18.18 11.53
N ASN A 640 1.15 -17.45 11.48
CA ASN A 640 2.48 -17.97 11.80
C ASN A 640 3.47 -16.80 11.92
N ASN A 641 4.21 -16.80 13.03
CA ASN A 641 5.31 -15.90 13.32
C ASN A 641 6.36 -15.93 12.21
N SER A 642 6.76 -14.75 11.74
CA SER A 642 8.13 -14.44 11.36
C SER A 642 8.28 -12.92 11.27
N ASP A 643 9.15 -12.36 12.11
CA ASP A 643 9.56 -10.96 12.15
C ASP A 643 9.90 -10.41 10.76
N ILE A 644 9.28 -9.29 10.35
CA ILE A 644 9.77 -8.50 9.21
C ILE A 644 9.71 -7.00 9.51
N ILE A 645 10.91 -6.43 9.41
CA ILE A 645 11.37 -5.07 9.72
C ILE A 645 10.74 -4.03 8.79
N VAL A 646 10.34 -2.91 9.40
CA VAL A 646 9.70 -1.74 8.77
C VAL A 646 10.76 -0.87 8.08
N ASN A 647 10.75 -0.81 6.74
CA ASN A 647 11.42 0.23 5.98
C ASN A 647 10.45 1.40 5.75
N ASP A 648 10.50 2.40 6.63
CA ASP A 648 9.85 3.69 6.45
C ASP A 648 10.84 4.65 5.79
N SER A 649 10.85 4.73 4.47
CA SER A 649 11.44 5.86 3.75
C SER A 649 10.47 6.27 2.67
N ASN A 650 9.77 7.39 2.92
CA ASN A 650 9.15 8.33 1.99
C ASN A 650 8.06 9.14 2.72
N GLU A 651 8.48 10.03 3.62
CA GLU A 651 7.67 11.18 4.05
C GLU A 651 8.44 12.46 3.69
N GLU A 652 8.25 12.93 2.45
CA GLU A 652 8.58 14.30 2.04
C GLU A 652 7.30 15.16 1.96
N ASP A 653 7.37 16.29 2.66
CA ASP A 653 6.76 17.60 2.42
C ASP A 653 5.26 17.68 2.12
N ILE A 654 4.49 17.99 3.18
CA ILE A 654 3.13 18.52 3.10
C ILE A 654 3.20 20.03 3.27
N TYR A 655 3.26 20.76 2.16
CA TYR A 655 2.79 22.14 2.11
C TYR A 655 1.26 22.17 2.26
N GLU A 656 0.76 23.21 2.92
CA GLU A 656 -0.67 23.51 3.07
C GLU A 656 -1.43 23.26 1.76
N TYR A 657 -2.40 22.34 1.76
CA TYR A 657 -3.73 22.45 1.13
C TYR A 657 -4.52 21.13 1.34
N ASP A 658 -5.76 21.32 1.81
CA ASP A 658 -6.93 20.44 1.76
C ASP A 658 -7.08 19.13 2.58
N LEU A 659 -8.29 19.08 3.17
CA LEU A 659 -8.98 18.11 4.03
C LEU A 659 -8.88 16.61 3.61
N PHE A 660 -8.33 16.31 2.44
CA PHE A 660 -8.24 14.97 1.87
C PHE A 660 -7.02 14.17 2.34
N ASN A 661 -5.93 14.83 2.75
CA ASN A 661 -4.71 14.11 3.16
C ASN A 661 -4.76 13.54 4.59
N VAL A 662 -5.72 13.96 5.42
CA VAL A 662 -5.86 13.42 6.78
C VAL A 662 -6.48 12.02 6.79
N ILE A 663 -7.29 11.70 5.77
CA ILE A 663 -7.82 10.34 5.53
C ILE A 663 -6.69 9.34 5.20
N LYS A 664 -5.50 9.83 4.86
CA LYS A 664 -4.32 9.01 4.54
C LYS A 664 -3.58 8.47 5.79
N VAL A 665 -3.86 8.97 6.99
CA VAL A 665 -3.05 8.66 8.20
C VAL A 665 -3.65 7.56 9.10
N SER A 666 -4.91 7.18 8.91
CA SER A 666 -5.58 6.19 9.78
C SER A 666 -5.49 4.73 9.33
N ASN A 667 -4.62 4.37 8.38
CA ASN A 667 -4.39 2.96 8.00
C ASN A 667 -2.91 2.68 7.67
N TYR A 668 -2.09 2.45 8.69
CA TYR A 668 -0.80 1.76 8.54
C TYR A 668 -1.05 0.26 8.32
N ASN A 669 -1.29 -0.10 7.06
CA ASN A 669 -1.04 -1.41 6.43
C ASN A 669 -1.72 -1.44 5.05
N ASN A 670 -1.28 -0.65 4.06
CA ASN A 670 -1.63 -0.84 2.64
C ASN A 670 -0.83 0.07 1.69
N THR A 671 0.49 -0.10 1.63
CA THR A 671 1.37 0.69 0.72
C THR A 671 1.44 0.16 -0.72
N LYS A 672 0.56 -0.76 -1.16
CA LYS A 672 0.55 -1.26 -2.56
C LYS A 672 -0.65 -0.83 -3.43
N LEU A 673 -1.58 -0.02 -2.93
CA LEU A 673 -2.75 0.41 -3.72
C LEU A 673 -2.70 1.85 -4.26
N PHE A 674 -1.72 2.67 -3.87
CA PHE A 674 -1.71 4.10 -4.25
C PHE A 674 -0.69 4.51 -5.32
N SER A 675 0.17 3.60 -5.80
CA SER A 675 1.21 3.94 -6.79
C SER A 675 0.77 3.91 -8.26
N LYS A 676 -0.50 3.64 -8.58
CA LYS A 676 -0.97 3.62 -9.99
C LYS A 676 -1.70 4.89 -10.47
N TYR A 677 -1.78 5.97 -9.67
CA TYR A 677 -2.54 7.18 -10.07
C TYR A 677 -1.84 8.53 -9.82
N TYR A 678 -0.51 8.62 -9.97
CA TYR A 678 0.23 9.88 -9.81
C TYR A 678 0.95 10.35 -11.10
N LYS A 679 0.26 10.34 -12.26
CA LYS A 679 0.82 10.88 -13.53
C LYS A 679 -0.12 11.75 -14.37
N ILE A 680 -1.06 12.45 -13.74
CA ILE A 680 -1.76 13.59 -14.33
C ILE A 680 -1.82 14.65 -13.22
N PHE A 681 -1.61 15.93 -13.55
CA PHE A 681 -1.32 17.05 -12.65
C PHE A 681 0.17 17.29 -12.36
N LYS A 682 0.91 17.62 -13.43
CA LYS A 682 2.00 18.58 -13.34
C LYS A 682 1.84 19.54 -14.51
N GLU A 683 1.10 20.61 -14.31
CA GLU A 683 1.23 21.91 -14.99
C GLU A 683 0.03 22.77 -14.59
N ASN A 684 0.32 23.80 -13.78
CA ASN A 684 -0.21 25.16 -13.86
C ASN A 684 0.02 25.83 -12.51
N LYS A 685 1.15 26.54 -12.40
CA LYS A 685 1.30 27.64 -11.46
C LYS A 685 0.59 28.88 -12.01
N PRO A 686 0.14 29.80 -11.15
CA PRO A 686 -0.89 30.77 -11.44
C PRO A 686 -0.32 32.07 -12.03
N THR A 687 -1.17 32.87 -12.68
CA THR A 687 -1.04 34.34 -12.71
C THR A 687 -2.42 34.98 -12.87
N PHE A 688 -2.73 35.84 -11.88
CA PHE A 688 -3.80 36.84 -11.73
C PHE A 688 -5.28 36.44 -11.81
#